data_AF-A0A2C9KKF3-F1
#
_entry.id   AF-A0A2C9KKF3-F1
#
_cell.length_a   1.000
_cell.length_b   1.000
_cell.length_c   1.000
_cell.angle_alpha   90.00
_cell.angle_beta   90.00
_cell.angle_gamma   90.00
#
_symmetry.space_group_name_H-M   'P 1'
#
loop_
_entity.id
_entity.type
_entity.pdbx_description
1 polymer ?
#
loop_
_entity_poly.entity_id
_entity_poly.type
_entity_poly.pdbx_seq_one_letter_code
_entity_poly.pdbx_strand_id
1 'polypeptide(L)'
;MSTIKVDVQWSPVDDDIFTTYGAAICLYKAKEKNGTYEVFYQDSRTNYENTKIIQLATNSELQFMKCVAWCPRRDSKNIFAVAQTSGRISFIGLDHNVMDDLIGKEFNVRYSRQCNYLAWNPVETHLLAQGLERGRSEPCVLIWDINSSNNNEVGERSRYSFSEGPITKPAHELGSGEASASFAWSDSKTFLVGMANKHIRLYDLRDTNKPHMNVQHRCVAGICIEPTQKQRIASFHENHIAIWDLRSFDRPINTITESKNVVKLSWCPIKNGILSVLTKESPFVKLHDIRHSVFGSDELEQASVERNVQPFGKSNLSSFCWHPRHENRLLAVLPNGNLRDMTVYERIPMEWSTNLELTMPFTKEIIHHFEEKGTEKDISTVMRKRLSQNYGLNAHSIESNMKAVKDEPTLLGLWRWILNVKVLTDAQVASSCKYHIPPATGIISLLHMDKEEVLLNSEPVGVHWKASESVKYSKRTHYRSNERIMALQLCGWVPDHPKEDFDGFIESLVRGGNPERASAIALFYLHIKRALDILSKCAMSSDQGEGKPSLQAVAMALSGFTEDPNALWRRTCGTLRYQLENPYLRAMFAFLACEEDNYEDVLNEEVMSVEDRIAFALIYLPDAKLKTYLCKLSDELTKTGDLDGIVLTGLLHNKGIELLGNFVDRTADVQTAAIAVIFSKSSNLLNDIRVTEWIDVYRDLLDRWRFWFQRAQFDNIRQTLIQERVPPQVHVACNFCGKSISPNLSVMNRLSIKIQTVFSSRGPTVRPKITCCPSCRKALPRCAVCLAHMGTSSAIGLESGSKAKLVPFQEWFSWCMTCRHGGHAGHLREWFSQHGECPVTGCVCKCASLDSVNRLKAQPLNKGIDAI
;
A
#
# COMPACT_ATOMS: atom_id res chain seq x y z
N MET A 1 3.81 47.91 35.99
CA MET A 1 2.48 48.09 35.37
C MET A 1 2.08 46.77 34.73
N SER A 2 1.17 46.02 35.33
CA SER A 2 0.66 44.77 34.72
C SER A 2 -0.09 45.14 33.45
N THR A 3 0.40 44.67 32.30
CA THR A 3 -0.28 44.83 31.00
C THR A 3 -1.70 44.29 31.13
N ILE A 4 -2.69 45.10 30.74
CA ILE A 4 -4.10 44.72 30.76
C ILE A 4 -4.26 43.54 29.79
N LYS A 5 -4.64 42.37 30.33
CA LYS A 5 -4.86 41.16 29.52
C LYS A 5 -6.22 41.27 28.85
N VAL A 6 -6.23 41.48 27.54
CA VAL A 6 -7.46 41.47 26.73
C VAL A 6 -7.73 40.05 26.27
N ASP A 7 -8.90 39.52 26.62
CA ASP A 7 -9.36 38.21 26.18
C ASP A 7 -10.56 38.34 25.22
N VAL A 8 -10.87 37.25 24.51
CA VAL A 8 -11.90 37.20 23.48
C VAL A 8 -12.72 35.90 23.60
N GLN A 9 -14.03 36.01 23.43
CA GLN A 9 -14.97 34.90 23.52
C GLN A 9 -16.11 35.05 22.50
N TRP A 10 -16.45 33.97 21.80
CA TRP A 10 -17.63 33.90 20.92
C TRP A 10 -18.93 33.78 21.71
N SER A 11 -20.03 34.29 21.16
CA SER A 11 -21.34 34.09 21.73
C SER A 11 -21.66 32.59 21.79
N PRO A 12 -22.18 32.09 22.93
CA PRO A 12 -22.61 30.69 23.03
C PRO A 12 -23.86 30.40 22.16
N VAL A 13 -24.62 31.44 21.79
CA VAL A 13 -25.89 31.32 21.08
C VAL A 13 -25.76 31.71 19.61
N ASP A 14 -25.28 32.92 19.32
CA ASP A 14 -25.22 33.47 17.95
C ASP A 14 -23.85 33.19 17.28
N ASP A 15 -23.83 32.88 15.98
CA ASP A 15 -22.59 32.55 15.26
C ASP A 15 -21.76 33.78 14.85
N ASP A 16 -22.40 34.93 14.69
CA ASP A 16 -21.70 36.13 14.18
C ASP A 16 -21.21 37.07 15.28
N ILE A 17 -21.55 36.83 16.54
CA ILE A 17 -21.33 37.77 17.64
C ILE A 17 -20.23 37.27 18.57
N PHE A 18 -19.33 38.16 18.96
CA PHE A 18 -18.30 37.87 19.94
C PHE A 18 -18.02 39.09 20.82
N THR A 19 -17.32 38.88 21.94
CA THR A 19 -16.96 39.93 22.88
C THR A 19 -15.46 39.93 23.13
N THR A 20 -14.90 41.11 23.40
CA THR A 20 -13.60 41.24 24.07
C THR A 20 -13.80 41.84 25.46
N TYR A 21 -12.98 41.39 26.40
CA TYR A 21 -13.00 41.93 27.76
C TYR A 21 -11.59 42.15 28.30
N GLY A 22 -11.42 43.26 29.02
CA GLY A 22 -10.16 43.70 29.61
C GLY A 22 -10.41 44.88 30.54
N ALA A 23 -10.14 46.10 30.08
CA ALA A 23 -10.53 47.32 30.79
C ALA A 23 -12.04 47.66 30.63
N ALA A 24 -12.62 47.24 29.52
CA ALA A 24 -14.04 47.38 29.20
C ALA A 24 -14.52 46.08 28.56
N ILE A 25 -15.84 45.87 28.53
CA ILE A 25 -16.48 44.79 27.77
C ILE A 25 -17.00 45.40 26.47
N CYS A 26 -16.49 44.91 25.33
CA CYS A 26 -16.89 45.35 24.00
C CYS A 26 -17.60 44.21 23.27
N LEU A 27 -18.74 44.51 22.66
CA LEU A 27 -19.51 43.57 21.83
C LEU A 27 -19.25 43.85 20.35
N TYR A 28 -18.98 42.81 19.58
CA TYR A 28 -18.69 42.88 18.16
C TYR A 28 -19.55 41.90 17.36
N LYS A 29 -19.78 42.23 16.09
CA LYS A 29 -20.37 41.35 15.09
C LYS A 29 -19.41 41.18 13.92
N ALA A 30 -19.05 39.95 13.59
CA ALA A 30 -18.35 39.59 12.37
C ALA A 30 -19.37 39.42 11.24
N LYS A 31 -19.21 40.14 10.13
CA LYS A 31 -19.99 39.95 8.90
C LYS A 31 -19.06 39.52 7.78
N GLU A 32 -19.47 38.54 6.99
CA GLU A 32 -18.81 38.23 5.71
C GLU A 32 -19.10 39.33 4.69
N LYS A 33 -18.11 39.69 3.86
CA LYS A 33 -18.24 40.75 2.84
C LYS A 33 -19.27 40.40 1.75
N ASN A 34 -19.58 39.12 1.52
CA ASN A 34 -20.35 38.68 0.35
C ASN A 34 -21.73 38.06 0.63
N GLY A 35 -22.13 37.86 1.88
CA GLY A 35 -23.53 37.52 2.22
C GLY A 35 -24.12 36.22 1.61
N THR A 36 -23.31 35.33 1.02
CA THR A 36 -23.77 34.04 0.49
C THR A 36 -22.82 32.92 0.89
N TYR A 37 -23.36 31.87 1.52
CA TYR A 37 -22.71 30.56 1.62
C TYR A 37 -22.78 29.88 0.24
N GLU A 38 -21.96 30.31 -0.70
CA GLU A 38 -21.76 29.58 -1.94
C GLU A 38 -20.34 29.03 -1.99
N VAL A 39 -20.25 27.72 -1.78
CA VAL A 39 -19.06 26.93 -2.09
C VAL A 39 -18.97 26.86 -3.62
N PHE A 40 -18.26 27.81 -4.22
CA PHE A 40 -17.80 27.68 -5.59
C PHE A 40 -16.29 27.85 -5.72
N TYR A 41 -15.71 26.82 -6.33
CA TYR A 41 -14.40 26.76 -6.93
C TYR A 41 -14.18 27.97 -7.84
N GLN A 42 -13.19 28.81 -7.54
CA GLN A 42 -12.30 29.37 -8.58
C GLN A 42 -11.14 30.18 -7.97
N ASP A 43 -9.98 29.91 -8.56
CA ASP A 43 -8.74 30.69 -8.60
C ASP A 43 -8.06 31.13 -7.30
N SER A 44 -7.08 30.29 -6.96
CA SER A 44 -5.80 30.66 -6.38
C SER A 44 -5.18 31.91 -7.04
N ARG A 45 -5.33 33.09 -6.40
CA ARG A 45 -4.22 34.07 -6.20
C ARG A 45 -4.56 35.39 -5.49
N THR A 46 -5.74 35.58 -4.92
CA THR A 46 -6.04 36.81 -4.16
C THR A 46 -6.19 36.52 -2.67
N ASN A 47 -5.42 37.22 -1.83
CA ASN A 47 -5.55 37.20 -0.37
C ASN A 47 -6.93 37.75 0.02
N TYR A 48 -7.89 36.87 0.29
CA TYR A 48 -9.25 37.22 0.69
C TYR A 48 -9.32 37.61 2.17
N GLU A 49 -9.27 38.91 2.47
CA GLU A 49 -9.79 39.47 3.73
C GLU A 49 -11.33 39.54 3.64
N ASN A 50 -12.00 38.42 3.93
CA ASN A 50 -13.44 38.24 3.71
C ASN A 50 -14.36 38.64 4.86
N THR A 51 -13.86 38.91 6.07
CA THR A 51 -14.70 39.26 7.22
C THR A 51 -14.48 40.70 7.71
N LYS A 52 -15.58 41.46 7.84
CA LYS A 52 -15.63 42.79 8.43
C LYS A 52 -16.13 42.68 9.86
N ILE A 53 -15.36 43.19 10.82
CA ILE A 53 -15.72 43.24 12.24
C ILE A 53 -16.36 44.60 12.54
N ILE A 54 -17.54 44.61 13.14
CA ILE A 54 -18.30 45.81 13.51
C ILE A 54 -18.49 45.82 15.02
N GLN A 55 -18.15 46.92 15.69
CA GLN A 55 -18.41 47.11 17.12
C GLN A 55 -19.87 47.53 17.33
N LEU A 56 -20.57 46.82 18.23
CA LEU A 56 -21.98 47.06 18.53
C LEU A 56 -22.17 47.89 19.81
N ALA A 57 -21.49 47.51 20.89
CA ALA A 57 -21.67 48.12 22.21
C ALA A 57 -20.38 48.09 23.02
N THR A 58 -20.27 48.95 24.03
CA THR A 58 -19.14 49.00 24.96
C THR A 58 -19.61 49.44 26.34
N ASN A 59 -19.21 48.71 27.37
CA ASN A 59 -19.43 49.07 28.77
C ASN A 59 -18.09 49.17 29.50
N SER A 60 -17.82 50.36 30.06
CA SER A 60 -16.61 50.70 30.81
C SER A 60 -16.88 51.11 32.26
N GLU A 61 -18.12 50.94 32.74
CA GLU A 61 -18.55 51.44 34.06
C GLU A 61 -18.04 50.58 35.23
N LEU A 62 -17.59 49.36 34.95
CA LEU A 62 -17.10 48.42 35.95
C LEU A 62 -15.62 48.62 36.26
N GLN A 63 -15.34 49.24 37.40
CA GLN A 63 -13.98 49.30 37.93
C GLN A 63 -13.59 47.94 38.54
N PHE A 64 -12.34 47.53 38.35
CA PHE A 64 -11.74 46.32 38.96
C PHE A 64 -12.33 44.96 38.53
N MET A 65 -12.77 44.83 37.28
CA MET A 65 -13.17 43.55 36.68
C MET A 65 -12.01 42.54 36.63
N LYS A 66 -12.27 41.30 37.08
CA LYS A 66 -11.30 40.20 37.05
C LYS A 66 -11.67 39.09 36.08
N CYS A 67 -12.91 38.61 36.12
CA CYS A 67 -13.38 37.52 35.28
C CYS A 67 -14.73 37.86 34.68
N VAL A 68 -14.96 37.41 33.45
CA VAL A 68 -16.23 37.58 32.74
C VAL A 68 -16.68 36.22 32.24
N ALA A 69 -17.97 35.93 32.35
CA ALA A 69 -18.56 34.74 31.77
C ALA A 69 -19.89 35.08 31.08
N TRP A 70 -20.01 34.76 29.80
CA TRP A 70 -21.19 35.00 28.99
C TRP A 70 -22.31 33.99 29.32
N CYS A 71 -23.51 34.49 29.62
CA CYS A 71 -24.69 33.66 29.82
C CYS A 71 -25.02 32.83 28.56
N PRO A 72 -25.17 31.50 28.68
CA PRO A 72 -25.50 30.62 27.54
C PRO A 72 -27.02 30.49 27.27
N ARG A 73 -27.88 31.19 28.01
CA ARG A 73 -29.36 31.15 27.80
C ARG A 73 -29.74 31.75 26.45
N ARG A 74 -30.65 31.08 25.72
CA ARG A 74 -31.17 31.57 24.42
C ARG A 74 -32.07 32.80 24.57
N ASP A 75 -32.83 32.86 25.65
CA ASP A 75 -33.80 33.93 25.91
C ASP A 75 -33.12 35.23 26.38
N SER A 76 -32.00 35.09 27.10
CA SER A 76 -31.22 36.18 27.70
C SER A 76 -30.00 36.53 26.82
N LYS A 77 -30.20 37.28 25.74
CA LYS A 77 -29.08 37.66 24.85
C LYS A 77 -28.15 38.70 25.48
N ASN A 78 -26.85 38.56 25.21
CA ASN A 78 -25.81 39.54 25.60
C ASN A 78 -25.75 39.89 27.10
N ILE A 79 -26.04 38.91 27.97
CA ILE A 79 -25.88 39.04 29.42
C ILE A 79 -24.55 38.43 29.87
N PHE A 80 -23.84 39.17 30.71
CA PHE A 80 -22.53 38.81 31.23
C PHE A 80 -22.56 38.76 32.76
N ALA A 81 -22.00 37.70 33.32
CA ALA A 81 -21.63 37.64 34.73
C ALA A 81 -20.21 38.19 34.89
N VAL A 82 -20.05 39.22 35.72
CA VAL A 82 -18.77 39.88 35.95
C VAL A 82 -18.35 39.75 37.40
N ALA A 83 -17.20 39.15 37.64
CA ALA A 83 -16.60 39.09 38.97
C ALA A 83 -15.65 40.26 39.20
N GLN A 84 -15.84 40.93 40.35
CA GLN A 84 -14.96 41.98 40.85
C GLN A 84 -13.79 41.39 41.66
N THR A 85 -12.79 42.21 41.95
CA THR A 85 -11.67 41.87 42.86
C THR A 85 -12.13 41.46 44.26
N SER A 86 -13.28 41.93 44.72
CA SER A 86 -13.89 41.54 46.00
C SER A 86 -14.53 40.16 46.00
N GLY A 87 -14.69 39.52 44.84
CA GLY A 87 -15.41 38.24 44.71
C GLY A 87 -16.93 38.41 44.58
N ARG A 88 -17.44 39.65 44.55
CA ARG A 88 -18.82 39.93 44.17
C ARG A 88 -19.04 39.66 42.69
N ILE A 89 -20.18 39.06 42.35
CA ILE A 89 -20.61 38.84 40.97
C ILE A 89 -21.77 39.78 40.68
N SER A 90 -21.68 40.55 39.60
CA SER A 90 -22.76 41.41 39.10
C SER A 90 -23.14 40.97 37.68
N PHE A 91 -24.44 41.01 37.36
CA PHE A 91 -24.95 40.66 36.03
C PHE A 91 -25.30 41.90 35.22
N ILE A 92 -24.83 41.94 33.97
CA ILE A 92 -24.91 43.13 33.10
C ILE A 92 -25.37 42.72 31.72
N GLY A 93 -26.35 43.45 31.19
CA GLY A 93 -26.78 43.37 29.80
C GLY A 93 -26.12 44.46 28.96
N LEU A 94 -25.66 44.13 27.76
CA LEU A 94 -25.20 45.11 26.76
C LEU A 94 -26.26 45.47 25.73
N ASP A 95 -27.43 44.83 25.79
CA ASP A 95 -28.55 45.13 24.91
C ASP A 95 -29.56 46.01 25.66
N HIS A 96 -29.96 47.13 25.07
CA HIS A 96 -30.87 48.09 25.70
C HIS A 96 -32.35 47.66 25.64
N ASN A 97 -32.67 46.63 24.87
CA ASN A 97 -34.06 46.27 24.54
C ASN A 97 -34.66 45.10 25.33
N VAL A 98 -33.92 44.46 26.24
CA VAL A 98 -34.43 43.31 27.02
C VAL A 98 -34.34 43.61 28.51
N MET A 99 -35.49 43.87 29.14
CA MET A 99 -35.64 43.86 30.59
C MET A 99 -35.63 42.41 31.06
N ASP A 100 -34.43 41.89 31.34
CA ASP A 100 -34.24 40.57 31.94
C ASP A 100 -34.08 40.71 33.45
N ASP A 101 -34.79 39.87 34.22
CA ASP A 101 -34.73 39.83 35.69
C ASP A 101 -33.31 39.63 36.24
N LEU A 102 -32.37 39.18 35.41
CA LEU A 102 -30.97 39.00 35.77
C LEU A 102 -30.19 40.31 35.86
N ILE A 103 -30.55 41.34 35.09
CA ILE A 103 -29.75 42.56 35.00
C ILE A 103 -29.83 43.33 36.32
N GLY A 104 -28.68 43.62 36.93
CA GLY A 104 -28.61 44.28 38.24
C GLY A 104 -28.73 43.34 39.45
N LYS A 105 -28.92 42.03 39.24
CA LYS A 105 -28.73 41.05 40.33
C LYS A 105 -27.26 40.94 40.70
N GLU A 106 -27.02 40.65 41.98
CA GLU A 106 -25.67 40.52 42.52
C GLU A 106 -25.57 39.34 43.49
N PHE A 107 -24.48 38.60 43.38
CA PHE A 107 -24.13 37.55 44.34
C PHE A 107 -22.98 38.03 45.20
N ASN A 108 -23.24 38.09 46.50
CA ASN A 108 -22.29 38.54 47.51
C ASN A 108 -21.74 37.32 48.26
N VAL A 109 -20.42 37.21 48.26
CA VAL A 109 -19.70 36.18 49.03
C VAL A 109 -19.63 36.58 50.51
N ARG A 110 -19.64 35.58 51.41
CA ARG A 110 -19.56 35.81 52.87
C ARG A 110 -18.27 36.52 53.29
N TYR A 111 -17.17 36.29 52.57
CA TYR A 111 -15.89 36.93 52.78
C TYR A 111 -15.31 37.40 51.45
N SER A 112 -15.01 38.70 51.37
CA SER A 112 -14.42 39.34 50.18
C SER A 112 -13.07 38.72 49.84
N ARG A 113 -12.98 38.09 48.66
CA ARG A 113 -11.81 37.36 48.16
C ARG A 113 -11.74 37.47 46.65
N GLN A 114 -10.53 37.50 46.10
CA GLN A 114 -10.36 37.58 44.65
C GLN A 114 -10.92 36.34 43.95
N CYS A 115 -11.68 36.59 42.88
CA CYS A 115 -12.15 35.56 41.96
C CYS A 115 -11.09 35.26 40.89
N ASN A 116 -10.75 33.98 40.73
CA ASN A 116 -9.76 33.50 39.75
C ASN A 116 -10.40 33.13 38.41
N TYR A 117 -11.62 32.61 38.43
CA TYR A 117 -12.37 32.24 37.23
C TYR A 117 -13.88 32.31 37.48
N LEU A 118 -14.63 32.52 36.40
CA LEU A 118 -16.08 32.34 36.34
C LEU A 118 -16.40 31.42 35.16
N ALA A 119 -17.26 30.42 35.37
CA ALA A 119 -17.64 29.49 34.32
C ALA A 119 -19.13 29.11 34.40
N TRP A 120 -19.89 29.51 33.40
CA TRP A 120 -21.28 29.06 33.23
C TRP A 120 -21.33 27.61 32.80
N ASN A 121 -22.30 26.87 33.33
CA ASN A 121 -22.57 25.52 32.87
C ASN A 121 -23.25 25.58 31.48
N PRO A 122 -22.67 24.94 30.45
CA PRO A 122 -23.18 25.02 29.09
C PRO A 122 -24.48 24.22 28.87
N VAL A 123 -24.76 23.23 29.72
CA VAL A 123 -25.97 22.38 29.62
C VAL A 123 -27.05 22.89 30.57
N GLU A 124 -26.70 23.03 31.85
CA GLU A 124 -27.61 23.53 32.87
C GLU A 124 -27.40 25.02 33.08
N THR A 125 -27.97 25.84 32.19
CA THR A 125 -27.77 27.30 32.09
C THR A 125 -28.26 28.11 33.30
N HIS A 126 -28.56 27.49 34.45
CA HIS A 126 -28.87 28.15 35.71
C HIS A 126 -27.71 28.06 36.71
N LEU A 127 -26.70 27.21 36.43
CA LEU A 127 -25.54 27.01 37.30
C LEU A 127 -24.35 27.86 36.84
N LEU A 128 -23.77 28.59 37.78
CA LEU A 128 -22.57 29.41 37.59
C LEU A 128 -21.50 29.01 38.61
N ALA A 129 -20.33 28.60 38.13
CA ALA A 129 -19.19 28.29 39.00
C ALA A 129 -18.30 29.52 39.21
N GLN A 130 -17.89 29.70 40.47
CA GLN A 130 -16.95 30.72 40.91
C GLN A 130 -15.77 30.08 41.64
N GLY A 131 -14.55 30.46 41.26
CA GLY A 131 -13.32 30.07 41.95
C GLY A 131 -12.72 31.23 42.74
N LEU A 132 -12.48 31.03 44.03
CA LEU A 132 -11.94 32.03 44.95
C LEU A 132 -10.53 31.68 45.39
N GLU A 133 -9.79 32.71 45.80
CA GLU A 133 -8.48 32.57 46.43
C GLU A 133 -8.56 31.96 47.84
N ARG A 134 -7.40 31.59 48.39
CA ARG A 134 -7.28 30.86 49.66
C ARG A 134 -7.95 31.63 50.81
N GLY A 135 -8.97 31.03 51.41
CA GLY A 135 -9.54 31.47 52.67
C GLY A 135 -9.11 30.55 53.82
N ARG A 136 -9.04 31.05 55.05
CA ARG A 136 -8.87 30.19 56.23
C ARG A 136 -10.16 29.41 56.42
N SER A 137 -10.11 28.08 56.27
CA SER A 137 -11.26 27.14 56.39
C SER A 137 -12.47 27.39 55.48
N GLU A 138 -12.48 28.45 54.68
CA GLU A 138 -13.56 28.77 53.76
C GLU A 138 -13.48 27.94 52.46
N PRO A 139 -14.62 27.60 51.84
CA PRO A 139 -14.66 26.96 50.53
C PRO A 139 -14.04 27.85 49.45
N CYS A 140 -13.38 27.25 48.46
CA CYS A 140 -12.76 27.95 47.34
C CYS A 140 -13.52 27.82 46.03
N VAL A 141 -14.39 26.82 45.87
CA VAL A 141 -15.27 26.67 44.70
C VAL A 141 -16.71 26.81 45.16
N LEU A 142 -17.40 27.80 44.60
CA LEU A 142 -18.82 28.07 44.85
C LEU A 142 -19.61 27.82 43.57
N ILE A 143 -20.69 27.05 43.67
CA ILE A 143 -21.65 26.86 42.59
C ILE A 143 -22.92 27.61 42.94
N TRP A 144 -23.26 28.59 42.11
CA TRP A 144 -24.45 29.43 42.26
C TRP A 144 -25.57 28.89 41.40
N ASP A 145 -26.78 28.81 41.97
CA ASP A 145 -28.01 28.62 41.19
C ASP A 145 -28.74 29.95 41.07
N ILE A 146 -28.92 30.38 39.84
CA ILE A 146 -29.45 31.68 39.47
C ILE A 146 -30.97 31.75 39.63
N ASN A 147 -31.65 30.62 39.57
CA ASN A 147 -33.10 30.56 39.80
C ASN A 147 -33.43 30.53 41.30
N SER A 148 -32.49 30.10 42.15
CA SER A 148 -32.69 29.95 43.60
C SER A 148 -32.85 31.28 44.36
N SER A 149 -32.69 32.43 43.69
CA SER A 149 -32.78 33.76 44.32
C SER A 149 -34.20 34.20 44.72
N ASN A 150 -35.24 33.38 44.55
CA ASN A 150 -36.61 33.73 44.96
C ASN A 150 -36.95 33.37 46.42
N ASN A 151 -36.09 32.63 47.13
CA ASN A 151 -36.26 32.40 48.57
C ASN A 151 -35.30 33.29 49.36
N ASN A 152 -35.72 34.54 49.59
CA ASN A 152 -35.22 35.35 50.70
C ASN A 152 -35.65 34.71 52.02
N GLU A 153 -35.00 33.61 52.44
CA GLU A 153 -34.95 33.31 53.87
C GLU A 153 -34.06 34.37 54.52
N VAL A 154 -34.71 35.28 55.24
CA VAL A 154 -34.08 36.29 56.08
C VAL A 154 -33.30 35.56 57.18
N GLY A 155 -32.05 35.18 56.87
CA GLY A 155 -31.08 34.74 57.86
C GLY A 155 -30.73 35.90 58.78
N GLU A 156 -30.73 35.64 60.10
CA GLU A 156 -30.51 36.61 61.16
C GLU A 156 -29.39 37.62 60.85
N ARG A 157 -29.70 38.90 61.05
CA ARG A 157 -28.73 40.01 61.04
C ARG A 157 -27.57 39.71 62.01
N SER A 158 -26.47 39.20 61.49
CA SER A 158 -25.18 39.23 62.16
C SER A 158 -24.75 40.70 62.31
N ARG A 159 -24.54 41.14 63.55
CA ARG A 159 -24.31 42.56 63.95
C ARG A 159 -22.93 43.13 63.56
N TYR A 160 -22.25 42.62 62.53
CA TYR A 160 -20.87 43.01 62.21
C TYR A 160 -20.53 43.19 60.72
N SER A 161 -21.45 43.70 59.89
CA SER A 161 -21.06 44.27 58.59
C SER A 161 -21.65 45.66 58.39
N PHE A 162 -20.82 46.67 58.53
CA PHE A 162 -21.09 47.97 57.94
C PHE A 162 -20.88 47.84 56.42
N SER A 163 -21.90 48.25 55.65
CA SER A 163 -21.87 48.59 54.20
C SER A 163 -21.90 47.51 53.10
N GLU A 164 -22.36 46.28 53.31
CA GLU A 164 -22.56 45.34 52.18
C GLU A 164 -23.94 44.65 52.24
N GLY A 165 -24.57 44.47 51.08
CA GLY A 165 -25.94 43.98 50.91
C GLY A 165 -26.18 42.54 51.41
N PRO A 166 -27.39 41.97 51.18
CA PRO A 166 -27.71 40.63 51.66
C PRO A 166 -26.75 39.58 51.07
N ILE A 167 -26.24 38.70 51.94
CA ILE A 167 -25.36 37.58 51.58
C ILE A 167 -26.21 36.51 50.90
N THR A 168 -25.82 36.10 49.70
CA THR A 168 -26.50 35.04 48.95
C THR A 168 -25.87 33.69 49.27
N LYS A 169 -26.70 32.67 49.57
CA LYS A 169 -26.21 31.31 49.85
C LYS A 169 -25.95 30.56 48.54
N PRO A 170 -24.74 30.03 48.29
CA PRO A 170 -24.46 29.22 47.10
C PRO A 170 -25.14 27.85 47.19
N ALA A 171 -25.40 27.23 46.04
CA ALA A 171 -26.01 25.90 45.96
C ALA A 171 -25.05 24.80 46.45
N HIS A 172 -23.76 24.92 46.12
CA HIS A 172 -22.72 24.01 46.59
C HIS A 172 -21.44 24.77 46.95
N GLU A 173 -20.78 24.33 48.02
CA GLU A 173 -19.53 24.87 48.55
C GLU A 173 -18.48 23.75 48.63
N LEU A 174 -17.33 23.93 47.98
CA LEU A 174 -16.30 22.88 47.84
C LEU A 174 -14.89 23.45 48.07
N GLY A 175 -13.96 22.56 48.45
CA GLY A 175 -12.53 22.90 48.57
C GLY A 175 -12.19 23.79 49.77
N SER A 176 -12.63 23.41 50.97
CA SER A 176 -12.40 24.17 52.20
C SER A 176 -10.91 24.35 52.52
N GLY A 177 -10.48 25.60 52.75
CA GLY A 177 -9.12 25.93 53.18
C GLY A 177 -8.05 25.90 52.07
N GLU A 178 -8.45 25.61 50.84
CA GLU A 178 -7.60 25.55 49.65
C GLU A 178 -7.85 26.76 48.72
N ALA A 179 -7.14 26.84 47.59
CA ALA A 179 -7.41 27.81 46.53
C ALA A 179 -7.60 27.07 45.21
N SER A 180 -8.55 27.53 44.40
CA SER A 180 -8.78 26.98 43.06
C SER A 180 -8.11 27.86 42.01
N ALA A 181 -7.26 27.28 41.17
CA ALA A 181 -6.54 27.97 40.10
C ALA A 181 -7.29 27.93 38.77
N SER A 182 -7.94 26.81 38.44
CA SER A 182 -8.64 26.63 37.17
C SER A 182 -9.85 25.72 37.28
N PHE A 183 -10.75 25.80 36.30
CA PHE A 183 -12.02 25.07 36.29
C PHE A 183 -12.50 24.79 34.87
N ALA A 184 -13.09 23.61 34.65
CA ALA A 184 -13.77 23.27 33.40
C ALA A 184 -14.96 22.34 33.63
N TRP A 185 -16.12 22.68 33.03
CA TRP A 185 -17.30 21.80 33.00
C TRP A 185 -17.07 20.65 32.01
N SER A 186 -17.30 19.40 32.46
CA SER A 186 -17.25 18.21 31.60
C SER A 186 -18.65 17.82 31.11
N ASP A 187 -19.62 17.85 32.01
CA ASP A 187 -21.02 17.52 31.72
C ASP A 187 -21.97 18.36 32.58
N SER A 188 -23.28 18.08 32.52
CA SER A 188 -24.29 18.84 33.27
C SER A 188 -24.04 18.89 34.78
N LYS A 189 -23.52 17.81 35.37
CA LYS A 189 -23.29 17.69 36.82
C LYS A 189 -21.82 17.43 37.20
N THR A 190 -20.91 17.29 36.26
CA THR A 190 -19.51 16.93 36.53
C THR A 190 -18.54 17.98 36.03
N PHE A 191 -17.52 18.30 36.82
CA PHE A 191 -16.52 19.32 36.49
C PHE A 191 -15.16 19.01 37.11
N LEU A 192 -14.12 19.59 36.49
CA LEU A 192 -12.73 19.50 36.92
C LEU A 192 -12.29 20.80 37.57
N VAL A 193 -11.50 20.67 38.63
CA VAL A 193 -10.88 21.79 39.34
C VAL A 193 -9.38 21.54 39.50
N GLY A 194 -8.59 22.52 39.09
CA GLY A 194 -7.17 22.59 39.39
C GLY A 194 -6.97 23.30 40.72
N MET A 195 -6.62 22.57 41.75
CA MET A 195 -6.34 23.09 43.09
C MET A 195 -4.89 23.57 43.18
N ALA A 196 -4.65 24.71 43.84
CA ALA A 196 -3.33 25.33 43.97
C ALA A 196 -2.30 24.45 44.72
N ASN A 197 -2.75 23.46 45.49
CA ASN A 197 -1.90 22.46 46.14
C ASN A 197 -1.46 21.31 45.22
N LYS A 198 -1.39 21.56 43.90
CA LYS A 198 -0.93 20.59 42.88
C LYS A 198 -1.84 19.35 42.79
N HIS A 199 -3.14 19.55 42.90
CA HIS A 199 -4.13 18.50 42.69
C HIS A 199 -5.10 18.87 41.58
N ILE A 200 -5.44 17.91 40.71
CA ILE A 200 -6.57 18.02 39.79
C ILE A 200 -7.66 17.09 40.30
N ARG A 201 -8.83 17.65 40.59
CA ARG A 201 -9.97 16.91 41.16
C ARG A 201 -11.17 16.97 40.22
N LEU A 202 -11.81 15.82 40.03
CA LEU A 202 -13.10 15.70 39.35
C LEU A 202 -14.19 15.60 40.43
N TYR A 203 -15.16 16.51 40.41
CA TYR A 203 -16.32 16.49 41.30
C TYR A 203 -17.60 16.18 40.51
N ASP A 204 -18.55 15.55 41.20
CA ASP A 204 -19.90 15.31 40.72
C ASP A 204 -20.88 16.01 41.66
N LEU A 205 -21.73 16.89 41.15
CA LEU A 205 -22.71 17.63 41.95
C LEU A 205 -23.74 16.72 42.64
N ARG A 206 -23.84 15.46 42.23
CA ARG A 206 -24.69 14.45 42.88
C ARG A 206 -24.08 13.91 44.18
N ASP A 207 -22.76 13.95 44.32
CA ASP A 207 -22.02 13.56 45.53
C ASP A 207 -20.92 14.59 45.84
N THR A 208 -21.27 15.58 46.66
CA THR A 208 -20.37 16.69 47.00
C THR A 208 -19.46 16.40 48.18
N ASN A 209 -19.59 15.25 48.86
CA ASN A 209 -18.82 14.96 50.07
C ASN A 209 -17.35 14.65 49.76
N LYS A 210 -17.06 14.08 48.59
CA LYS A 210 -15.71 13.72 48.16
C LYS A 210 -15.53 13.91 46.66
N PRO A 211 -14.30 14.19 46.18
CA PRO A 211 -14.02 14.18 44.75
C PRO A 211 -14.20 12.76 44.19
N HIS A 212 -14.81 12.65 43.02
CA HIS A 212 -14.97 11.38 42.28
C HIS A 212 -13.61 10.83 41.83
N MET A 213 -12.71 11.71 41.37
CA MET A 213 -11.32 11.36 41.05
C MET A 213 -10.36 12.46 41.53
N ASN A 214 -9.15 12.09 41.91
CA ASN A 214 -8.12 13.02 42.36
C ASN A 214 -6.74 12.54 41.92
N VAL A 215 -5.98 13.42 41.26
CA VAL A 215 -4.60 13.16 40.84
C VAL A 215 -3.69 14.29 41.33
N GLN A 216 -2.49 13.94 41.76
CA GLN A 216 -1.48 14.91 42.17
C GLN A 216 -0.59 15.27 40.98
N HIS A 217 -0.66 16.52 40.52
CA HIS A 217 0.16 17.01 39.41
C HIS A 217 0.37 18.52 39.48
N ARG A 218 1.49 19.02 38.94
CA ARG A 218 1.82 20.45 38.93
C ARG A 218 0.99 21.28 37.94
N CYS A 219 0.49 20.67 36.86
CA CYS A 219 -0.28 21.34 35.81
C CYS A 219 -1.71 21.69 36.26
N VAL A 220 -1.86 22.70 37.12
CA VAL A 220 -3.17 23.12 37.68
C VAL A 220 -3.60 24.53 37.28
N ALA A 221 -2.76 25.28 36.56
CA ALA A 221 -2.98 26.70 36.27
C ALA A 221 -4.10 26.93 35.23
N GLY A 222 -4.34 25.96 34.35
CA GLY A 222 -5.45 25.99 33.41
C GLY A 222 -5.82 24.57 33.00
N ILE A 223 -7.12 24.33 32.82
CA ILE A 223 -7.70 23.04 32.41
C ILE A 223 -8.66 23.30 31.25
N CYS A 224 -8.60 22.46 30.22
CA CYS A 224 -9.51 22.49 29.09
C CYS A 224 -9.90 21.07 28.71
N ILE A 225 -11.19 20.84 28.48
CA ILE A 225 -11.74 19.54 28.11
C ILE A 225 -12.01 19.53 26.61
N GLU A 226 -11.68 18.43 25.95
CA GLU A 226 -11.93 18.28 24.54
C GLU A 226 -13.45 18.15 24.26
N PRO A 227 -14.05 19.02 23.41
CA PRO A 227 -15.50 18.99 23.17
C PRO A 227 -15.98 17.72 22.46
N THR A 228 -15.17 17.17 21.55
CA THR A 228 -15.53 15.98 20.75
C THR A 228 -15.36 14.67 21.52
N GLN A 229 -14.31 14.58 22.35
CA GLN A 229 -14.02 13.43 23.21
C GLN A 229 -13.85 13.90 24.66
N LYS A 230 -14.98 14.00 25.40
CA LYS A 230 -15.02 14.48 26.79
C LYS A 230 -14.09 13.75 27.78
N GLN A 231 -13.59 12.57 27.41
CA GLN A 231 -12.64 11.79 28.20
C GLN A 231 -11.22 12.40 28.16
N ARG A 232 -10.89 13.20 27.14
CA ARG A 232 -9.56 13.80 26.98
C ARG A 232 -9.52 15.21 27.55
N ILE A 233 -8.49 15.48 28.32
CA ILE A 233 -8.29 16.76 29.02
C ILE A 233 -6.88 17.24 28.78
N ALA A 234 -6.69 18.55 28.65
CA ALA A 234 -5.38 19.17 28.71
C ALA A 234 -5.30 20.13 29.89
N SER A 235 -4.16 20.14 30.55
CA SER A 235 -3.86 21.00 31.68
C SER A 235 -2.47 21.60 31.54
N PHE A 236 -2.21 22.77 32.09
CA PHE A 236 -0.88 23.37 32.02
C PHE A 236 -0.44 24.06 33.32
N HIS A 237 0.86 24.20 33.48
CA HIS A 237 1.50 25.07 34.47
C HIS A 237 2.84 25.53 33.93
N GLU A 238 3.09 26.84 33.99
CA GLU A 238 4.26 27.47 33.38
C GLU A 238 4.42 27.05 31.91
N ASN A 239 5.48 26.34 31.56
CA ASN A 239 5.78 25.87 30.21
C ASN A 239 5.44 24.39 29.97
N HIS A 240 4.86 23.69 30.96
CA HIS A 240 4.51 22.29 30.86
C HIS A 240 3.01 22.09 30.65
N ILE A 241 2.67 21.30 29.63
CA ILE A 241 1.31 20.92 29.28
C ILE A 241 1.18 19.41 29.45
N ALA A 242 0.23 18.96 30.24
CA ALA A 242 -0.07 17.55 30.46
C ALA A 242 -1.45 17.22 29.87
N ILE A 243 -1.50 16.15 29.10
CA ILE A 243 -2.71 15.62 28.45
C ILE A 243 -3.13 14.37 29.21
N TRP A 244 -4.41 14.28 29.55
CA TRP A 244 -4.99 13.24 30.40
C TRP A 244 -6.13 12.54 29.67
N ASP A 245 -6.38 11.29 30.06
CA ASP A 245 -7.61 10.56 29.75
C ASP A 245 -8.26 10.16 31.07
N LEU A 246 -9.52 10.53 31.24
CA LEU A 246 -10.31 10.24 32.44
C LEU A 246 -10.46 8.74 32.71
N ARG A 247 -10.27 7.87 31.71
CA ARG A 247 -10.27 6.41 31.88
C ARG A 247 -9.01 5.91 32.60
N SER A 248 -7.90 6.64 32.49
CA SER A 248 -6.61 6.38 33.13
C SER A 248 -6.06 7.67 33.73
N PHE A 249 -6.70 8.14 34.81
CA PHE A 249 -6.45 9.45 35.41
C PHE A 249 -5.36 9.43 36.50
N ASP A 250 -4.51 8.41 36.50
CA ASP A 250 -3.40 8.22 37.42
C ASP A 250 -2.12 8.93 36.93
N ARG A 251 -1.89 8.93 35.61
CA ARG A 251 -0.74 9.58 34.96
C ARG A 251 -1.14 10.30 33.65
N PRO A 252 -0.42 11.35 33.23
CA PRO A 252 -0.68 11.99 31.95
C PRO A 252 -0.29 11.05 30.81
N ILE A 253 -1.09 11.04 29.73
CA ILE A 253 -0.80 10.27 28.51
C ILE A 253 0.39 10.85 27.77
N ASN A 254 0.44 12.18 27.69
CA ASN A 254 1.46 12.92 26.96
C ASN A 254 1.78 14.21 27.71
N THR A 255 3.05 14.61 27.68
CA THR A 255 3.52 15.88 28.24
C THR A 255 4.25 16.67 27.17
N ILE A 256 3.72 17.84 26.83
CA ILE A 256 4.32 18.78 25.87
C ILE A 256 5.05 19.86 26.67
N THR A 257 6.28 20.17 26.27
CA THR A 257 7.11 21.21 26.89
C THR A 257 7.35 22.36 25.93
N GLU A 258 6.97 23.56 26.33
CA GLU A 258 7.15 24.78 25.54
C GLU A 258 8.38 25.58 25.99
N SER A 259 8.89 26.45 25.11
CA SER A 259 10.04 27.31 25.40
C SER A 259 9.70 28.49 26.32
N LYS A 260 8.44 28.91 26.33
CA LYS A 260 7.92 30.03 27.13
C LYS A 260 6.66 29.61 27.89
N ASN A 261 6.32 30.35 28.94
CA ASN A 261 5.14 30.09 29.74
C ASN A 261 3.85 30.17 28.90
N VAL A 262 2.97 29.19 29.08
CA VAL A 262 1.65 29.11 28.45
C VAL A 262 0.73 30.15 29.07
N VAL A 263 0.06 30.92 28.21
CA VAL A 263 -0.89 31.98 28.56
C VAL A 263 -2.33 31.52 28.42
N LYS A 264 -2.62 30.74 27.37
CA LYS A 264 -3.95 30.21 27.07
C LYS A 264 -3.85 28.88 26.32
N LEU A 265 -4.77 27.99 26.63
CA LEU A 265 -4.88 26.66 26.06
C LEU A 265 -6.35 26.41 25.68
N SER A 266 -6.60 25.87 24.48
CA SER A 266 -7.94 25.61 23.98
C SER A 266 -7.93 24.50 22.94
N TRP A 267 -8.86 23.55 23.04
CA TRP A 267 -9.09 22.54 22.02
C TRP A 267 -9.81 23.12 20.81
N CYS A 268 -9.55 22.57 19.62
CA CYS A 268 -10.42 22.81 18.48
C CYS A 268 -11.80 22.18 18.77
N PRO A 269 -12.91 22.94 18.69
CA PRO A 269 -14.22 22.42 19.10
C PRO A 269 -14.79 21.37 18.15
N ILE A 270 -14.39 21.39 16.88
CA ILE A 270 -14.98 20.55 15.83
C ILE A 270 -14.07 19.38 15.45
N LYS A 271 -12.76 19.51 15.70
CA LYS A 271 -11.76 18.53 15.29
C LYS A 271 -11.16 17.83 16.50
N ASN A 272 -11.17 16.51 16.46
CA ASN A 272 -10.60 15.67 17.50
C ASN A 272 -9.06 15.73 17.45
N GLY A 273 -8.42 15.86 18.60
CA GLY A 273 -6.98 15.75 18.80
C GLY A 273 -6.18 16.95 18.35
N ILE A 274 -6.78 18.13 18.17
CA ILE A 274 -6.06 19.37 17.86
C ILE A 274 -6.08 20.30 19.06
N LEU A 275 -4.92 20.47 19.70
CA LEU A 275 -4.73 21.33 20.86
C LEU A 275 -4.06 22.65 20.44
N SER A 276 -4.66 23.77 20.80
CA SER A 276 -4.09 25.10 20.53
C SER A 276 -3.48 25.71 21.79
N VAL A 277 -2.26 26.23 21.65
CA VAL A 277 -1.44 26.76 22.73
C VAL A 277 -0.94 28.15 22.35
N LEU A 278 -1.13 29.11 23.24
CA LEU A 278 -0.53 30.44 23.16
C LEU A 278 0.47 30.61 24.31
N THR A 279 1.71 30.95 23.99
CA THR A 279 2.77 31.24 24.96
C THR A 279 2.98 32.75 25.13
N LYS A 280 3.63 33.14 26.23
CA LYS A 280 3.89 34.55 26.57
C LYS A 280 4.73 35.22 25.50
N GLU A 281 4.31 36.42 25.06
CA GLU A 281 5.01 37.21 24.03
C GLU A 281 5.29 36.38 22.76
N SER A 282 4.28 35.63 22.31
CA SER A 282 4.31 34.90 21.04
C SER A 282 3.45 35.60 19.98
N PRO A 283 3.95 35.71 18.74
CA PRO A 283 3.14 36.19 17.62
C PRO A 283 2.30 35.10 16.95
N PHE A 284 2.45 33.84 17.35
CA PHE A 284 1.73 32.70 16.76
C PHE A 284 0.99 31.88 17.81
N VAL A 285 -0.10 31.26 17.37
CA VAL A 285 -0.82 30.19 18.08
C VAL A 285 -0.25 28.85 17.59
N LYS A 286 0.31 28.06 18.51
CA LYS A 286 0.80 26.72 18.20
C LYS A 286 -0.35 25.73 18.20
N LEU A 287 -0.43 24.89 17.17
CA LEU A 287 -1.37 23.79 17.04
C LEU A 287 -0.60 22.49 17.16
N HIS A 288 -0.96 21.70 18.16
CA HIS A 288 -0.41 20.37 18.39
C HIS A 288 -1.44 19.33 17.95
N ASP A 289 -1.10 18.56 16.92
CA ASP A 289 -1.88 17.39 16.51
C ASP A 289 -1.41 16.17 17.30
N ILE A 290 -2.32 15.64 18.12
CA ILE A 290 -2.06 14.52 19.04
C ILE A 290 -2.86 13.27 18.66
N ARG A 291 -3.46 13.22 17.46
CA ARG A 291 -4.24 12.05 17.00
C ARG A 291 -3.39 10.78 16.87
N HIS A 292 -2.09 10.94 16.64
CA HIS A 292 -1.13 9.84 16.50
C HIS A 292 -0.51 9.37 17.83
N SER A 293 -0.94 9.91 18.98
CA SER A 293 -0.48 9.41 20.28
C SER A 293 -1.06 8.01 20.56
N VAL A 294 -0.27 6.97 20.31
CA VAL A 294 -0.68 5.58 20.54
C VAL A 294 -0.67 5.27 22.03
N PHE A 295 -1.73 4.62 22.51
CA PHE A 295 -1.86 4.13 23.87
C PHE A 295 -0.95 2.90 24.09
N GLY A 296 -0.13 2.91 25.14
CA GLY A 296 0.41 1.68 25.74
C GLY A 296 1.85 1.26 25.41
N SER A 297 2.66 2.09 24.74
CA SER A 297 4.10 1.84 24.61
C SER A 297 4.91 2.89 25.38
N ASP A 298 5.45 2.52 26.55
CA ASP A 298 6.28 3.39 27.40
C ASP A 298 7.61 3.82 26.73
N GLU A 299 7.93 3.36 25.51
CA GLU A 299 9.25 3.54 24.87
C GLU A 299 9.27 4.33 23.54
N LEU A 300 8.13 4.72 22.96
CA LEU A 300 8.13 5.55 21.74
C LEU A 300 7.94 7.02 22.09
N GLU A 301 8.88 7.88 21.72
CA GLU A 301 8.69 9.34 21.70
C GLU A 301 7.40 9.65 20.94
N GLN A 302 6.34 10.03 21.67
CA GLN A 302 5.07 10.40 21.07
C GLN A 302 5.25 11.70 20.29
N ALA A 303 5.47 11.58 18.98
CA ALA A 303 5.57 12.72 18.08
C ALA A 303 4.21 13.44 17.97
N SER A 304 4.05 14.56 18.68
CA SER A 304 3.01 15.54 18.37
C SER A 304 3.47 16.42 17.22
N VAL A 305 2.66 16.55 16.17
CA VAL A 305 3.02 17.42 15.04
C VAL A 305 2.68 18.87 15.41
N GLU A 306 3.71 19.73 15.52
CA GLU A 306 3.56 21.17 15.79
C GLU A 306 3.31 21.94 14.49
N ARG A 307 2.35 22.86 14.54
CA ARG A 307 2.10 23.86 13.49
C ARG A 307 1.88 25.23 14.09
N ASN A 308 2.48 26.26 13.48
CA ASN A 308 2.31 27.65 13.92
C ASN A 308 1.33 28.40 13.01
N VAL A 309 0.31 29.02 13.61
CA VAL A 309 -0.63 29.94 12.95
C VAL A 309 -0.27 31.35 13.37
N GLN A 310 -0.05 32.26 12.41
CA GLN A 310 0.43 33.62 12.68
C GLN A 310 -0.60 34.66 12.22
N PRO A 311 -1.54 35.10 13.09
CA PRO A 311 -2.61 36.00 12.70
C PRO A 311 -2.12 37.41 12.36
N PHE A 312 -1.13 37.99 13.05
CA PHE A 312 -0.75 39.41 12.83
C PHE A 312 0.71 39.58 12.39
N GLY A 313 1.28 38.60 11.70
CA GLY A 313 2.72 38.61 11.41
C GLY A 313 3.52 38.65 12.72
N LYS A 314 4.43 39.60 12.88
CA LYS A 314 5.36 39.66 14.02
C LYS A 314 4.76 40.21 15.34
N SER A 315 3.50 40.64 15.35
CA SER A 315 2.88 41.25 16.53
C SER A 315 2.48 40.21 17.59
N ASN A 316 2.79 40.49 18.86
CA ASN A 316 2.49 39.59 19.98
C ASN A 316 0.99 39.53 20.27
N LEU A 317 0.45 38.31 20.34
CA LEU A 317 -0.97 38.07 20.63
C LEU A 317 -1.26 38.24 22.13
N SER A 318 -2.45 38.77 22.44
CA SER A 318 -3.00 38.79 23.81
C SER A 318 -3.81 37.52 24.09
N SER A 319 -4.68 37.13 23.14
CA SER A 319 -5.52 35.95 23.25
C SER A 319 -6.03 35.47 21.88
N PHE A 320 -6.65 34.29 21.87
CA PHE A 320 -7.35 33.71 20.73
C PHE A 320 -8.60 32.94 21.18
N CYS A 321 -9.51 32.69 20.25
CA CYS A 321 -10.69 31.84 20.46
C CYS A 321 -11.10 31.14 19.15
N TRP A 322 -11.31 29.83 19.21
CA TRP A 322 -11.93 29.08 18.11
C TRP A 322 -13.41 29.39 18.00
N HIS A 323 -13.91 29.44 16.78
CA HIS A 323 -15.35 29.52 16.57
C HIS A 323 -16.01 28.19 17.00
N PRO A 324 -17.12 28.23 17.78
CA PRO A 324 -17.75 27.01 18.31
C PRO A 324 -18.39 26.10 17.23
N ARG A 325 -18.93 26.68 16.15
CA ARG A 325 -19.68 25.95 15.10
C ARG A 325 -19.04 25.92 13.70
N HIS A 326 -18.47 27.02 13.21
CA HIS A 326 -17.72 27.08 11.95
C HIS A 326 -16.37 26.37 12.01
N GLU A 327 -16.14 25.47 11.05
CA GLU A 327 -14.90 24.71 10.96
C GLU A 327 -13.71 25.63 10.65
N ASN A 328 -12.58 25.37 11.30
CA ASN A 328 -11.30 26.03 11.05
C ASN A 328 -11.28 27.56 11.24
N ARG A 329 -12.32 28.17 11.81
CA ARG A 329 -12.36 29.62 12.03
C ARG A 329 -11.76 29.99 13.38
N LEU A 330 -10.75 30.85 13.36
CA LEU A 330 -9.99 31.30 14.53
C LEU A 330 -10.04 32.83 14.61
N LEU A 331 -10.38 33.35 15.79
CA LEU A 331 -10.33 34.76 16.11
C LEU A 331 -9.14 35.04 17.03
N ALA A 332 -8.34 36.06 16.70
CA ALA A 332 -7.19 36.48 17.50
C ALA A 332 -7.25 37.97 17.85
N VAL A 333 -6.73 38.32 19.03
CA VAL A 333 -6.72 39.70 19.54
C VAL A 333 -5.32 40.12 20.00
N LEU A 334 -4.91 41.34 19.64
CA LEU A 334 -3.67 41.97 20.10
C LEU A 334 -3.89 42.75 21.41
N PRO A 335 -2.84 43.02 22.21
CA PRO A 335 -2.94 43.80 23.44
C PRO A 335 -3.49 45.23 23.25
N ASN A 336 -3.38 45.79 22.03
CA ASN A 336 -3.94 47.09 21.68
C ASN A 336 -5.43 47.05 21.28
N GLY A 337 -6.06 45.87 21.32
CA GLY A 337 -7.48 45.68 20.95
C GLY A 337 -7.73 45.35 19.48
N ASN A 338 -6.71 45.29 18.63
CA ASN A 338 -6.89 44.90 17.22
C ASN A 338 -7.31 43.44 17.10
N LEU A 339 -8.31 43.18 16.25
CA LEU A 339 -8.93 41.88 16.04
C LEU A 339 -8.70 41.36 14.62
N ARG A 340 -8.49 40.05 14.48
CA ARG A 340 -8.41 39.37 13.19
C ARG A 340 -9.14 38.04 13.24
N ASP A 341 -10.08 37.90 12.31
CA ASP A 341 -10.80 36.67 12.02
C ASP A 341 -10.14 35.97 10.82
N MET A 342 -9.87 34.68 10.92
CA MET A 342 -9.16 33.93 9.88
C MET A 342 -9.55 32.46 9.81
N THR A 343 -9.40 31.88 8.63
CA THR A 343 -9.56 30.44 8.40
C THR A 343 -8.21 29.73 8.47
N VAL A 344 -8.13 28.68 9.29
CA VAL A 344 -6.96 27.84 9.51
C VAL A 344 -7.05 26.59 8.60
N TYR A 345 -6.52 26.69 7.39
CA TYR A 345 -6.51 25.58 6.43
C TYR A 345 -5.70 24.39 6.92
N GLU A 346 -6.12 23.15 6.70
CA GLU A 346 -5.31 21.97 7.01
C GLU A 346 -4.27 21.66 5.92
N ARG A 347 -3.27 20.85 6.30
CA ARG A 347 -2.52 20.09 5.31
C ARG A 347 -3.40 18.94 4.90
N ILE A 348 -3.81 18.90 3.64
CA ILE A 348 -4.54 17.77 3.09
C ILE A 348 -3.52 16.66 2.84
N PRO A 349 -3.56 15.52 3.57
CA PRO A 349 -2.68 14.41 3.26
C PRO A 349 -3.06 13.85 1.89
N MET A 350 -2.08 13.64 1.03
CA MET A 350 -2.27 12.97 -0.25
C MET A 350 -1.70 11.57 -0.13
N GLU A 351 -2.47 10.57 -0.55
CA GLU A 351 -2.06 9.16 -0.50
C GLU A 351 -2.33 8.49 -1.85
N TRP A 352 -1.42 7.61 -2.28
CA TRP A 352 -1.63 6.80 -3.47
C TRP A 352 -2.49 5.58 -3.14
N SER A 353 -3.56 5.38 -3.89
CA SER A 353 -4.42 4.20 -3.77
C SER A 353 -3.72 2.96 -4.32
N THR A 354 -4.23 1.77 -3.95
CA THR A 354 -3.78 0.50 -4.54
C THR A 354 -4.05 0.39 -6.05
N ASN A 355 -4.86 1.30 -6.60
CA ASN A 355 -5.15 1.41 -8.03
C ASN A 355 -4.29 2.47 -8.73
N LEU A 356 -3.28 3.01 -8.05
CA LEU A 356 -2.39 4.07 -8.55
C LEU A 356 -3.13 5.38 -8.80
N GLU A 357 -4.18 5.64 -8.02
CA GLU A 357 -4.90 6.91 -8.06
C GLU A 357 -4.44 7.77 -6.89
N LEU A 358 -4.20 9.05 -7.13
CA LEU A 358 -3.90 9.98 -6.05
C LEU A 358 -5.20 10.30 -5.31
N THR A 359 -5.26 9.99 -4.03
CA THR A 359 -6.41 10.22 -3.17
C THR A 359 -6.12 11.34 -2.18
N MET A 360 -7.12 12.21 -1.97
CA MET A 360 -7.06 13.28 -0.99
C MET A 360 -8.39 13.37 -0.22
N PRO A 361 -8.37 13.48 1.11
CA PRO A 361 -9.57 13.74 1.89
C PRO A 361 -9.95 15.22 1.70
N PHE A 362 -11.14 15.47 1.16
CA PHE A 362 -11.61 16.82 0.89
C PHE A 362 -12.56 17.33 1.99
N THR A 363 -13.40 16.44 2.53
CA THR A 363 -14.27 16.70 3.68
C THR A 363 -14.32 15.47 4.59
N LYS A 364 -15.06 15.54 5.71
CA LYS A 364 -15.23 14.43 6.67
C LYS A 364 -15.68 13.11 6.02
N GLU A 365 -16.32 13.16 4.85
CA GLU A 365 -16.93 11.99 4.21
C GLU A 365 -16.52 11.79 2.74
N ILE A 366 -15.80 12.74 2.12
CA ILE A 366 -15.50 12.70 0.69
C ILE A 366 -13.99 12.60 0.46
N ILE A 367 -13.57 11.51 -0.17
CA ILE A 367 -12.24 11.33 -0.74
C ILE A 367 -12.33 11.68 -2.22
N HIS A 368 -11.59 12.70 -2.64
CA HIS A 368 -11.36 12.94 -4.06
C HIS A 368 -10.25 12.03 -4.55
N HIS A 369 -10.47 11.38 -5.68
CA HIS A 369 -9.46 10.63 -6.41
C HIS A 369 -9.18 11.36 -7.72
N PHE A 370 -7.91 11.42 -8.11
CA PHE A 370 -7.51 11.88 -9.42
C PHE A 370 -7.13 10.67 -10.27
N GLU A 371 -7.91 10.42 -11.32
CA GLU A 371 -7.51 9.52 -12.39
C GLU A 371 -6.59 10.29 -13.35
N GLU A 372 -5.31 9.94 -13.36
CA GLU A 372 -4.42 10.41 -14.40
C GLU A 372 -4.73 9.63 -15.68
N LYS A 373 -5.47 10.25 -16.61
CA LYS A 373 -5.66 9.73 -17.99
C LYS A 373 -4.39 9.95 -18.82
N GLY A 374 -3.26 9.48 -18.31
CA GLY A 374 -1.96 9.59 -18.96
C GLY A 374 -1.86 8.67 -20.17
N THR A 375 -1.36 9.22 -21.28
CA THR A 375 -1.07 8.51 -22.54
C THR A 375 0.16 7.60 -22.46
N GLU A 376 1.00 7.76 -21.43
CA GLU A 376 2.17 6.91 -21.19
C GLU A 376 1.81 5.75 -20.26
N LYS A 377 2.04 4.52 -20.73
CA LYS A 377 1.74 3.31 -19.95
C LYS A 377 2.82 3.13 -18.89
N ASP A 378 2.54 3.52 -17.65
CA ASP A 378 3.35 3.14 -16.49
C ASP A 378 3.61 1.62 -16.50
N ILE A 379 4.86 1.20 -16.25
CA ILE A 379 5.26 -0.21 -16.17
C ILE A 379 4.37 -1.00 -15.20
N SER A 380 3.88 -0.38 -14.13
CA SER A 380 2.96 -1.02 -13.19
C SER A 380 1.64 -1.43 -13.86
N THR A 381 1.12 -0.61 -14.78
CA THR A 381 -0.07 -0.91 -15.59
C THR A 381 0.21 -1.97 -16.64
N VAL A 382 1.41 -1.95 -17.25
CA VAL A 382 1.86 -2.97 -18.21
C VAL A 382 1.97 -4.32 -17.51
N MET A 383 2.58 -4.39 -16.33
CA MET A 383 2.70 -5.61 -15.52
C MET A 383 1.32 -6.18 -15.15
N ARG A 384 0.37 -5.33 -14.76
CA ARG A 384 -1.03 -5.74 -14.51
C ARG A 384 -1.73 -6.26 -15.77
N LYS A 385 -1.50 -5.61 -16.93
CA LYS A 385 -2.05 -6.06 -18.21
C LYS A 385 -1.48 -7.42 -18.63
N ARG A 386 -0.19 -7.66 -18.42
CA ARG A 386 0.43 -8.97 -18.66
C ARG A 386 -0.15 -10.04 -17.72
N LEU A 387 -0.34 -9.69 -16.45
CA LEU A 387 -0.98 -10.58 -15.46
C LEU A 387 -2.40 -10.98 -15.84
N SER A 388 -3.21 -10.06 -16.37
CA SER A 388 -4.58 -10.39 -16.82
C SER A 388 -4.59 -11.36 -18.01
N GLN A 389 -3.48 -11.45 -18.75
CA GLN A 389 -3.24 -12.43 -19.82
C GLN A 389 -2.58 -13.73 -19.31
N ASN A 390 -2.43 -13.92 -18.00
CA ASN A 390 -1.76 -15.04 -17.34
C ASN A 390 -0.26 -15.17 -17.68
N TYR A 391 0.40 -14.06 -18.01
CA TYR A 391 1.84 -14.03 -18.27
C TYR A 391 2.66 -14.54 -17.09
N GLY A 392 3.53 -15.53 -17.33
CA GLY A 392 4.41 -16.12 -16.30
C GLY A 392 3.73 -17.09 -15.34
N LEU A 393 2.43 -17.40 -15.55
CA LEU A 393 1.66 -18.30 -14.68
C LEU A 393 1.43 -19.69 -15.29
N ASN A 394 1.62 -19.83 -16.61
CA ASN A 394 1.46 -21.09 -17.32
C ASN A 394 2.80 -21.79 -17.56
N ALA A 395 3.26 -22.60 -16.59
CA ALA A 395 4.50 -23.38 -16.73
C ALA A 395 4.48 -24.43 -17.87
N HIS A 396 3.28 -24.84 -18.30
CA HIS A 396 3.10 -25.91 -19.30
C HIS A 396 3.12 -25.41 -20.75
N SER A 397 2.81 -24.13 -21.00
CA SER A 397 2.71 -23.57 -22.35
C SER A 397 3.48 -22.25 -22.44
N ILE A 398 4.77 -22.36 -22.80
CA ILE A 398 5.66 -21.20 -23.00
C ILE A 398 5.13 -20.31 -24.14
N GLU A 399 4.53 -20.91 -25.17
CA GLU A 399 3.92 -20.19 -26.29
C GLU A 399 2.82 -19.22 -25.85
N SER A 400 2.08 -19.53 -24.78
CA SER A 400 1.06 -18.61 -24.25
C SER A 400 1.67 -17.33 -23.67
N ASN A 401 2.84 -17.44 -23.03
CA ASN A 401 3.57 -16.29 -22.52
C ASN A 401 4.11 -15.44 -23.68
N MET A 402 4.60 -16.06 -24.76
CA MET A 402 5.07 -15.34 -25.95
C MET A 402 3.94 -14.56 -26.65
N LYS A 403 2.71 -15.08 -26.62
CA LYS A 403 1.54 -14.36 -27.15
C LYS A 403 1.18 -13.13 -26.32
N ALA A 404 1.37 -13.18 -25.00
CA ALA A 404 1.08 -12.07 -24.10
C ALA A 404 2.03 -10.88 -24.30
N VAL A 405 3.26 -11.13 -24.77
CA VAL A 405 4.30 -10.09 -25.02
C VAL A 405 4.53 -9.80 -26.50
N LYS A 406 3.54 -10.08 -27.37
CA LYS A 406 3.69 -9.87 -28.82
C LYS A 406 4.03 -8.42 -29.20
N ASP A 407 3.52 -7.46 -28.42
CA ASP A 407 3.74 -6.03 -28.64
C ASP A 407 5.10 -5.53 -28.09
N GLU A 408 5.88 -6.41 -27.44
CA GLU A 408 7.11 -6.08 -26.71
C GLU A 408 8.28 -6.94 -27.22
N PRO A 409 8.96 -6.50 -28.30
CA PRO A 409 9.94 -7.33 -29.00
C PRO A 409 11.14 -7.74 -28.13
N THR A 410 11.54 -6.89 -27.18
CA THR A 410 12.65 -7.14 -26.24
C THR A 410 12.41 -8.34 -25.31
N LEU A 411 11.15 -8.68 -25.04
CA LEU A 411 10.80 -9.84 -24.20
C LEU A 411 10.74 -11.14 -25.01
N LEU A 412 10.58 -11.06 -26.33
CA LEU A 412 10.51 -12.24 -27.19
C LEU A 412 11.83 -13.01 -27.22
N GLY A 413 12.99 -12.31 -27.22
CA GLY A 413 14.31 -12.93 -27.16
C GLY A 413 14.49 -13.77 -25.90
N LEU A 414 14.11 -13.24 -24.73
CA LEU A 414 14.12 -13.96 -23.46
C LEU A 414 13.28 -15.24 -23.49
N TRP A 415 12.05 -15.18 -24.00
CA TRP A 415 11.19 -16.38 -24.07
C TRP A 415 11.65 -17.40 -25.10
N ARG A 416 12.24 -16.96 -26.22
CA ARG A 416 12.90 -17.84 -27.18
C ARG A 416 14.07 -18.58 -26.53
N TRP A 417 14.90 -17.88 -25.76
CA TRP A 417 15.98 -18.52 -25.01
C TRP A 417 15.44 -19.55 -24.01
N ILE A 418 14.43 -19.22 -23.20
CA ILE A 418 13.80 -20.17 -22.26
C ILE A 418 13.28 -21.42 -23.00
N LEU A 419 12.63 -21.22 -24.16
CA LEU A 419 12.10 -22.31 -24.98
C LEU A 419 13.23 -23.18 -25.53
N ASN A 420 14.26 -22.58 -26.12
CA ASN A 420 15.38 -23.31 -26.72
C ASN A 420 16.18 -24.09 -25.69
N VAL A 421 16.44 -23.50 -24.51
CA VAL A 421 17.09 -24.20 -23.38
C VAL A 421 16.25 -25.39 -22.94
N LYS A 422 14.92 -25.24 -22.87
CA LYS A 422 14.02 -26.35 -22.50
C LYS A 422 14.04 -27.46 -23.54
N VAL A 423 13.95 -27.14 -24.84
CA VAL A 423 14.02 -28.11 -25.93
C VAL A 423 15.33 -28.89 -25.90
N LEU A 424 16.45 -28.20 -25.71
CA LEU A 424 17.77 -28.84 -25.59
C LEU A 424 17.86 -29.75 -24.37
N THR A 425 17.37 -29.31 -23.22
CA THR A 425 17.39 -30.11 -21.98
C THR A 425 16.51 -31.35 -22.12
N ASP A 426 15.30 -31.22 -22.68
CA ASP A 426 14.36 -32.33 -22.88
C ASP A 426 14.90 -33.34 -23.92
N ALA A 427 15.54 -32.87 -25.00
CA ALA A 427 16.19 -33.73 -26.00
C ALA A 427 17.37 -34.53 -25.42
N GLN A 428 18.11 -33.97 -24.46
CA GLN A 428 19.21 -34.66 -23.78
C GLN A 428 18.73 -35.77 -22.84
N VAL A 429 17.63 -35.52 -22.11
CA VAL A 429 16.99 -36.54 -21.26
C VAL A 429 16.52 -37.73 -22.10
N ALA A 430 16.01 -37.48 -23.31
CA ALA A 430 15.58 -38.54 -24.23
C ALA A 430 16.76 -39.33 -24.83
N SER A 431 17.92 -38.70 -25.04
CA SER A 431 19.07 -39.29 -25.77
C SER A 431 20.13 -39.96 -24.88
N SER A 432 19.96 -40.01 -23.55
CA SER A 432 20.91 -40.62 -22.59
C SER A 432 22.36 -40.12 -22.77
N CYS A 433 22.52 -38.85 -23.11
CA CYS A 433 23.82 -38.26 -23.40
C CYS A 433 24.65 -38.08 -22.11
N LYS A 434 25.97 -38.36 -22.16
CA LYS A 434 26.87 -38.26 -20.97
C LYS A 434 27.12 -36.82 -20.52
N TYR A 435 26.87 -35.84 -21.37
CA TYR A 435 27.02 -34.42 -21.08
C TYR A 435 25.66 -33.80 -20.77
N HIS A 436 25.42 -33.50 -19.50
CA HIS A 436 24.18 -32.87 -19.04
C HIS A 436 24.38 -31.36 -19.00
N ILE A 437 23.67 -30.61 -19.85
CA ILE A 437 23.72 -29.15 -19.80
C ILE A 437 22.91 -28.67 -18.58
N PRO A 438 23.45 -27.76 -17.74
CA PRO A 438 22.68 -27.16 -16.66
C PRO A 438 21.49 -26.36 -17.20
N PRO A 439 20.34 -26.39 -16.51
CA PRO A 439 19.24 -25.49 -16.84
C PRO A 439 19.73 -24.04 -16.67
N ALA A 440 19.29 -23.14 -17.55
CA ALA A 440 19.72 -21.75 -17.63
C ALA A 440 21.13 -21.46 -18.20
N THR A 441 21.68 -22.37 -19.01
CA THR A 441 22.97 -22.17 -19.69
C THR A 441 22.90 -21.10 -20.79
N GLY A 442 23.94 -20.26 -20.87
CA GLY A 442 24.19 -19.34 -22.00
C GLY A 442 25.31 -19.85 -22.92
N ILE A 443 25.43 -19.26 -24.11
CA ILE A 443 26.40 -19.68 -25.14
C ILE A 443 27.85 -19.61 -24.66
N ILE A 444 28.23 -18.59 -23.87
CA ILE A 444 29.62 -18.44 -23.42
C ILE A 444 30.02 -19.61 -22.51
N SER A 445 29.12 -20.00 -21.60
CA SER A 445 29.33 -21.16 -20.71
C SER A 445 29.27 -22.49 -21.46
N LEU A 446 28.45 -22.58 -22.51
CA LEU A 446 28.33 -23.78 -23.35
C LEU A 446 29.61 -24.02 -24.16
N LEU A 447 30.23 -22.96 -24.68
CA LEU A 447 31.51 -23.02 -25.42
C LEU A 447 32.73 -23.10 -24.50
N HIS A 448 32.53 -23.14 -23.17
CA HIS A 448 33.58 -23.12 -22.15
C HIS A 448 34.52 -21.91 -22.22
N MET A 449 34.06 -20.80 -22.82
CA MET A 449 34.88 -19.60 -23.01
C MET A 449 35.09 -18.79 -21.72
N ASP A 450 34.32 -19.09 -20.68
CA ASP A 450 34.45 -18.52 -19.32
C ASP A 450 35.72 -18.98 -18.59
N LYS A 451 36.31 -20.12 -18.99
CA LYS A 451 37.49 -20.69 -18.35
C LYS A 451 38.73 -20.33 -19.17
N GLU A 452 39.73 -19.72 -18.55
CA GLU A 452 40.97 -19.32 -19.24
C GLU A 452 41.78 -20.52 -19.76
N GLU A 453 41.63 -21.69 -19.12
CA GLU A 453 42.44 -22.88 -19.40
C GLU A 453 41.86 -23.82 -20.48
N VAL A 454 40.60 -23.65 -20.88
CA VAL A 454 39.92 -24.54 -21.84
C VAL A 454 39.74 -23.81 -23.17
N LEU A 455 40.47 -24.26 -24.19
CA LEU A 455 40.30 -23.78 -25.56
C LEU A 455 39.29 -24.67 -26.29
N LEU A 456 38.31 -24.05 -26.92
CA LEU A 456 37.46 -24.70 -27.91
C LEU A 456 38.36 -25.17 -29.07
N ASN A 457 38.21 -26.43 -29.49
CA ASN A 457 38.95 -27.00 -30.62
C ASN A 457 37.97 -27.26 -31.78
N SER A 458 37.60 -26.21 -32.49
CA SER A 458 36.67 -26.34 -33.62
C SER A 458 37.38 -26.85 -34.88
N GLU A 459 36.76 -27.78 -35.59
CA GLU A 459 37.28 -28.28 -36.87
C GLU A 459 36.97 -27.29 -38.01
N PRO A 460 37.98 -26.77 -38.75
CA PRO A 460 37.75 -25.95 -39.92
C PRO A 460 37.36 -26.83 -41.11
N VAL A 461 36.09 -26.76 -41.52
CA VAL A 461 35.51 -27.52 -42.64
C VAL A 461 35.31 -26.59 -43.82
N GLY A 462 36.03 -26.83 -44.92
CA GLY A 462 35.81 -26.11 -46.17
C GLY A 462 34.50 -26.53 -46.84
N VAL A 463 33.52 -25.63 -46.89
CA VAL A 463 32.23 -25.85 -47.56
C VAL A 463 32.28 -25.24 -48.96
N HIS A 464 31.88 -26.03 -49.94
CA HIS A 464 31.90 -25.62 -51.33
C HIS A 464 30.65 -24.82 -51.70
N TRP A 465 30.87 -23.60 -52.19
CA TRP A 465 29.81 -22.76 -52.74
C TRP A 465 29.79 -22.90 -54.27
N LYS A 466 28.65 -23.35 -54.82
CA LYS A 466 28.38 -23.31 -56.27
C LYS A 466 27.38 -22.20 -56.61
N ALA A 467 27.87 -21.04 -57.05
CA ALA A 467 27.02 -19.90 -57.43
C ALA A 467 26.34 -20.08 -58.80
N SER A 468 27.00 -20.77 -59.75
CA SER A 468 26.44 -21.09 -61.08
C SER A 468 27.03 -22.41 -61.62
N GLU A 469 26.38 -23.03 -62.61
CA GLU A 469 26.81 -24.29 -63.22
C GLU A 469 28.12 -24.20 -64.01
N SER A 470 28.52 -22.98 -64.39
CA SER A 470 29.69 -22.68 -65.23
C SER A 470 30.93 -22.19 -64.47
N VAL A 471 30.89 -22.01 -63.14
CA VAL A 471 31.97 -21.40 -62.34
C VAL A 471 32.64 -22.43 -61.42
N LYS A 472 33.97 -22.29 -61.19
CA LYS A 472 34.75 -23.12 -60.24
C LYS A 472 34.19 -23.00 -58.82
N TYR A 473 34.27 -24.08 -58.04
CA TYR A 473 33.87 -24.08 -56.63
C TYR A 473 34.73 -23.12 -55.81
N SER A 474 34.07 -22.19 -55.12
CA SER A 474 34.68 -21.43 -54.03
C SER A 474 34.66 -22.24 -52.75
N LYS A 475 35.63 -22.00 -51.87
CA LYS A 475 35.66 -22.62 -50.54
C LYS A 475 35.51 -21.53 -49.50
N ARG A 476 34.50 -21.64 -48.65
CA ARG A 476 34.43 -20.88 -47.39
C ARG A 476 34.63 -21.82 -46.22
N THR A 477 35.27 -21.34 -45.17
CA THR A 477 35.60 -22.16 -44.00
C THR A 477 34.49 -22.06 -42.97
N HIS A 478 33.84 -23.18 -42.65
CA HIS A 478 32.90 -23.29 -41.54
C HIS A 478 33.60 -23.97 -40.37
N TYR A 479 33.49 -23.42 -39.18
CA TYR A 479 34.04 -24.02 -37.97
C TYR A 479 32.97 -24.86 -37.28
N ARG A 480 33.23 -26.16 -37.09
CA ARG A 480 32.26 -27.10 -36.52
C ARG A 480 32.78 -27.73 -35.23
N SER A 481 31.92 -27.80 -34.22
CA SER A 481 32.11 -28.58 -33.00
C SER A 481 30.73 -28.94 -32.43
N ASN A 482 30.66 -29.91 -31.51
CA ASN A 482 29.40 -30.25 -30.85
C ASN A 482 28.87 -29.06 -30.04
N GLU A 483 29.77 -28.31 -29.40
CA GLU A 483 29.45 -27.12 -28.61
C GLU A 483 28.89 -26.00 -29.50
N ARG A 484 29.46 -25.78 -30.70
CA ARG A 484 28.93 -24.82 -31.69
C ARG A 484 27.57 -25.23 -32.23
N ILE A 485 27.34 -26.53 -32.46
CA ILE A 485 26.03 -27.05 -32.90
C ILE A 485 24.97 -26.79 -31.83
N MET A 486 25.27 -27.07 -30.57
CA MET A 486 24.37 -26.79 -29.45
C MET A 486 24.14 -25.28 -29.27
N ALA A 487 25.18 -24.45 -29.49
CA ALA A 487 25.06 -23.00 -29.44
C ALA A 487 24.20 -22.44 -30.58
N LEU A 488 24.30 -23.02 -31.79
CA LEU A 488 23.41 -22.69 -32.92
C LEU A 488 21.96 -23.01 -32.60
N GLN A 489 21.71 -24.17 -31.98
CA GLN A 489 20.37 -24.56 -31.52
C GLN A 489 19.83 -23.62 -30.44
N LEU A 490 20.68 -23.08 -29.55
CA LEU A 490 20.29 -22.04 -28.59
C LEU A 490 19.86 -20.74 -29.28
N CYS A 491 20.51 -20.35 -30.38
CA CYS A 491 20.07 -19.24 -31.24
C CYS A 491 18.82 -19.56 -32.06
N GLY A 492 18.28 -20.78 -31.97
CA GLY A 492 17.13 -21.23 -32.78
C GLY A 492 17.49 -21.54 -34.24
N TRP A 493 18.78 -21.74 -34.54
CA TRP A 493 19.25 -22.22 -35.85
C TRP A 493 19.37 -23.75 -35.86
N VAL A 494 19.09 -24.34 -37.01
CA VAL A 494 19.20 -25.79 -37.23
C VAL A 494 20.45 -26.08 -38.08
N PRO A 495 21.25 -27.11 -37.74
CA PRO A 495 22.36 -27.53 -38.59
C PRO A 495 21.92 -27.87 -40.02
N ASP A 496 22.80 -27.68 -41.01
CA ASP A 496 22.56 -27.97 -42.43
C ASP A 496 22.33 -29.48 -42.74
N HIS A 497 22.56 -30.35 -41.76
CA HIS A 497 22.38 -31.79 -41.88
C HIS A 497 21.60 -32.37 -40.69
N PRO A 498 20.54 -33.17 -40.92
CA PRO A 498 19.99 -33.58 -42.23
C PRO A 498 19.21 -32.46 -42.96
N LYS A 499 19.20 -32.49 -44.30
CA LYS A 499 18.61 -31.42 -45.15
C LYS A 499 17.11 -31.21 -44.93
N GLU A 500 16.38 -32.26 -44.57
CA GLU A 500 14.93 -32.22 -44.35
C GLU A 500 14.55 -31.29 -43.18
N ASP A 501 15.34 -31.32 -42.10
CA ASP A 501 15.13 -30.45 -40.94
C ASP A 501 15.42 -28.99 -41.28
N PHE A 502 16.44 -28.74 -42.10
CA PHE A 502 16.79 -27.41 -42.57
C PHE A 502 15.72 -26.82 -43.49
N ASP A 503 15.22 -27.59 -44.47
CA ASP A 503 14.16 -27.13 -45.38
C ASP A 503 12.85 -26.87 -44.62
N GLY A 504 12.48 -27.74 -43.67
CA GLY A 504 11.33 -27.54 -42.79
C GLY A 504 11.46 -26.28 -41.92
N PHE A 505 12.66 -26.01 -41.40
CA PHE A 505 12.95 -24.79 -40.65
C PHE A 505 12.78 -23.53 -41.50
N ILE A 506 13.37 -23.49 -42.69
CA ILE A 506 13.26 -22.35 -43.61
C ILE A 506 11.81 -22.09 -44.02
N GLU A 507 11.03 -23.14 -44.32
CA GLU A 507 9.61 -23.02 -44.65
C GLU A 507 8.76 -22.52 -43.47
N SER A 508 9.13 -22.87 -42.24
CA SER A 508 8.48 -22.34 -41.04
C SER A 508 8.70 -20.82 -40.88
N LEU A 509 9.88 -20.32 -41.24
CA LEU A 509 10.20 -18.89 -41.19
C LEU A 509 9.46 -18.08 -42.25
N VAL A 510 9.36 -18.63 -43.47
CA VAL A 510 8.57 -18.03 -44.55
C VAL A 510 7.10 -17.96 -44.16
N ARG A 511 6.54 -19.04 -43.60
CA ARG A 511 5.16 -19.09 -43.08
C ARG A 511 4.93 -18.13 -41.91
N GLY A 512 5.98 -17.92 -41.09
CA GLY A 512 5.99 -16.95 -40.00
C GLY A 512 6.08 -15.49 -40.44
N GLY A 513 6.06 -15.22 -41.75
CA GLY A 513 6.01 -13.86 -42.31
C GLY A 513 7.35 -13.14 -42.38
N ASN A 514 8.48 -13.85 -42.26
CA ASN A 514 9.83 -13.27 -42.30
C ASN A 514 10.68 -13.86 -43.45
N PRO A 515 10.32 -13.63 -44.72
CA PRO A 515 11.05 -14.17 -45.87
C PRO A 515 12.45 -13.58 -46.03
N GLU A 516 12.70 -12.34 -45.59
CA GLU A 516 14.02 -11.70 -45.64
C GLU A 516 15.01 -12.41 -44.72
N ARG A 517 14.59 -12.72 -43.48
CA ARG A 517 15.38 -13.51 -42.53
C ARG A 517 15.64 -14.92 -43.04
N ALA A 518 14.61 -15.60 -43.56
CA ALA A 518 14.74 -16.94 -44.12
C ALA A 518 15.74 -16.99 -45.30
N SER A 519 15.70 -15.99 -46.17
CA SER A 519 16.60 -15.88 -47.32
C SER A 519 18.04 -15.59 -46.90
N ALA A 520 18.24 -14.73 -45.90
CA ALA A 520 19.57 -14.46 -45.35
C ALA A 520 20.18 -15.72 -44.71
N ILE A 521 19.42 -16.47 -43.90
CA ILE A 521 19.89 -17.72 -43.30
C ILE A 521 20.24 -18.75 -44.38
N ALA A 522 19.39 -18.93 -45.39
CA ALA A 522 19.69 -19.83 -46.52
C ALA A 522 20.99 -19.43 -47.24
N LEU A 523 21.21 -18.12 -47.43
CA LEU A 523 22.44 -17.61 -48.02
C LEU A 523 23.67 -17.85 -47.13
N PHE A 524 23.54 -17.67 -45.81
CA PHE A 524 24.62 -17.92 -44.85
C PHE A 524 25.01 -19.39 -44.75
N TYR A 525 24.12 -20.33 -45.11
CA TYR A 525 24.48 -21.75 -45.32
C TYR A 525 24.96 -22.07 -46.74
N LEU A 526 25.17 -21.05 -47.59
CA LEU A 526 25.66 -21.14 -48.97
C LEU A 526 24.65 -21.70 -49.98
N HIS A 527 23.35 -21.74 -49.63
CA HIS A 527 22.27 -22.17 -50.51
C HIS A 527 21.67 -20.99 -51.32
N ILE A 528 22.46 -20.35 -52.21
CA ILE A 528 21.98 -19.21 -53.04
C ILE A 528 20.68 -19.54 -53.76
N LYS A 529 20.60 -20.70 -54.42
CA LYS A 529 19.43 -21.07 -55.25
C LYS A 529 18.14 -21.04 -54.42
N ARG A 530 18.20 -21.54 -53.18
CA ARG A 530 17.06 -21.51 -52.25
C ARG A 530 16.73 -20.09 -51.79
N ALA A 531 17.74 -19.27 -51.49
CA ALA A 531 17.52 -17.86 -51.16
C ALA A 531 16.86 -17.07 -52.31
N LEU A 532 17.31 -17.31 -53.57
CA LEU A 532 16.70 -16.79 -54.79
C LEU A 532 15.24 -17.23 -54.95
N ASP A 533 14.97 -18.52 -54.75
CA ASP A 533 13.62 -19.06 -54.86
C ASP A 533 12.66 -18.44 -53.83
N ILE A 534 13.12 -18.21 -52.59
CA ILE A 534 12.30 -17.58 -51.54
C ILE A 534 12.01 -16.13 -51.91
N LEU A 535 13.04 -15.34 -52.24
CA LEU A 535 12.88 -13.93 -52.58
C LEU A 535 12.02 -13.73 -53.84
N SER A 536 12.22 -14.54 -54.88
CA SER A 536 11.43 -14.46 -56.11
C SER A 536 9.97 -14.87 -55.90
N LYS A 537 9.71 -15.95 -55.15
CA LYS A 537 8.33 -16.36 -54.80
C LYS A 537 7.63 -15.28 -53.98
N CYS A 538 8.29 -14.74 -52.95
CA CYS A 538 7.71 -13.71 -52.08
C CYS A 538 7.56 -12.35 -52.77
N ALA A 539 8.41 -12.02 -53.74
CA ALA A 539 8.26 -10.83 -54.57
C ALA A 539 7.04 -10.91 -55.51
N MET A 540 6.64 -12.13 -55.91
CA MET A 540 5.51 -12.38 -56.81
C MET A 540 4.18 -12.62 -56.09
N SER A 541 4.18 -12.90 -54.78
CA SER A 541 3.01 -13.36 -54.01
C SER A 541 2.32 -12.27 -53.16
N SER A 542 2.53 -10.99 -53.42
CA SER A 542 1.95 -9.91 -52.59
C SER A 542 0.45 -9.69 -52.91
N ASP A 543 -0.42 -10.09 -51.96
CA ASP A 543 -1.88 -9.89 -51.95
C ASP A 543 -2.31 -8.41 -51.70
N GLN A 544 -1.35 -7.49 -51.59
CA GLN A 544 -1.54 -6.05 -51.56
C GLN A 544 -0.64 -5.48 -52.65
N GLY A 545 -1.19 -4.75 -53.62
CA GLY A 545 -0.56 -4.40 -54.91
C GLY A 545 0.69 -3.50 -54.91
N GLU A 546 1.52 -3.56 -53.87
CA GLU A 546 2.87 -2.99 -53.82
C GLU A 546 3.89 -4.14 -53.76
N GLY A 547 4.39 -4.58 -54.91
CA GLY A 547 5.52 -5.51 -54.95
C GLY A 547 6.72 -4.85 -54.25
N LYS A 548 7.32 -5.50 -53.25
CA LYS A 548 8.48 -4.96 -52.51
C LYS A 548 9.69 -4.85 -53.45
N PRO A 549 10.05 -3.64 -53.95
CA PRO A 549 11.09 -3.49 -54.98
C PRO A 549 12.48 -3.89 -54.44
N SER A 550 12.67 -3.78 -53.12
CA SER A 550 13.89 -4.21 -52.43
C SER A 550 14.14 -5.72 -52.54
N LEU A 551 13.10 -6.56 -52.45
CA LEU A 551 13.25 -8.02 -52.57
C LEU A 551 13.61 -8.43 -54.01
N GLN A 552 12.98 -7.79 -54.99
CA GLN A 552 13.27 -8.04 -56.40
C GLN A 552 14.67 -7.56 -56.78
N ALA A 553 15.10 -6.39 -56.27
CA ALA A 553 16.45 -5.89 -56.48
C ALA A 553 17.52 -6.84 -55.90
N VAL A 554 17.29 -7.37 -54.69
CA VAL A 554 18.20 -8.33 -54.06
C VAL A 554 18.17 -9.70 -54.76
N ALA A 555 17.02 -10.16 -55.23
CA ALA A 555 16.92 -11.40 -56.03
C ALA A 555 17.67 -11.27 -57.37
N MET A 556 17.47 -10.16 -58.08
CA MET A 556 18.24 -9.84 -59.29
C MET A 556 19.73 -9.81 -59.00
N ALA A 557 20.09 -9.25 -57.84
CA ALA A 557 21.47 -9.16 -57.41
C ALA A 557 22.12 -10.53 -57.14
N LEU A 558 21.41 -11.40 -56.42
CA LEU A 558 21.88 -12.78 -56.18
C LEU A 558 22.06 -13.58 -57.47
N SER A 559 21.22 -13.33 -58.49
CA SER A 559 21.31 -14.02 -59.78
C SER A 559 22.55 -13.64 -60.59
N GLY A 560 23.05 -12.41 -60.40
CA GLY A 560 24.23 -11.86 -61.07
C GLY A 560 25.53 -12.00 -60.29
N PHE A 561 25.53 -12.72 -59.15
CA PHE A 561 26.70 -12.84 -58.29
C PHE A 561 27.86 -13.57 -58.98
N THR A 562 29.02 -12.91 -59.02
CA THR A 562 30.29 -13.47 -59.47
C THR A 562 31.37 -13.24 -58.42
N GLU A 563 32.37 -14.12 -58.38
CA GLU A 563 33.43 -14.06 -57.35
C GLU A 563 34.56 -13.08 -57.67
N ASP A 564 34.56 -12.46 -58.85
CA ASP A 564 35.66 -11.61 -59.29
C ASP A 564 35.81 -10.38 -58.37
N PRO A 565 36.97 -10.21 -57.67
CA PRO A 565 37.28 -9.06 -56.81
C PRO A 565 37.13 -7.70 -57.49
N ASN A 566 37.34 -7.63 -58.80
CA ASN A 566 37.23 -6.37 -59.53
C ASN A 566 35.86 -6.15 -60.20
N ALA A 567 34.88 -7.02 -59.93
CA ALA A 567 33.57 -6.89 -60.54
C ALA A 567 32.89 -5.59 -60.09
N LEU A 568 32.51 -4.76 -61.08
CA LEU A 568 31.62 -3.60 -60.91
C LEU A 568 30.43 -3.92 -59.99
N TRP A 569 29.95 -5.16 -60.08
CA TRP A 569 28.98 -5.82 -59.22
C TRP A 569 29.15 -5.53 -57.71
N ARG A 570 30.34 -5.76 -57.13
CA ARG A 570 30.56 -5.60 -55.68
C ARG A 570 30.49 -4.15 -55.23
N ARG A 571 31.02 -3.22 -56.05
CA ARG A 571 30.90 -1.78 -55.79
C ARG A 571 29.45 -1.32 -55.84
N THR A 572 28.67 -1.81 -56.82
CA THR A 572 27.24 -1.50 -56.91
C THR A 572 26.46 -2.07 -55.72
N CYS A 573 26.75 -3.30 -55.27
CA CYS A 573 26.13 -3.88 -54.07
C CYS A 573 26.48 -3.10 -52.79
N GLY A 574 27.72 -2.63 -52.67
CA GLY A 574 28.16 -1.79 -51.55
C GLY A 574 27.39 -0.47 -51.47
N THR A 575 27.14 0.20 -52.59
CA THR A 575 26.32 1.43 -52.62
C THR A 575 24.84 1.15 -52.38
N LEU A 576 24.29 0.08 -52.96
CA LEU A 576 22.88 -0.31 -52.79
C LEU A 576 22.56 -0.76 -51.35
N ARG A 577 23.54 -1.26 -50.59
CA ARG A 577 23.37 -1.64 -49.18
C ARG A 577 22.74 -0.51 -48.35
N TYR A 578 23.20 0.73 -48.52
CA TYR A 578 22.70 1.87 -47.75
C TYR A 578 21.28 2.31 -48.15
N GLN A 579 20.77 1.82 -49.29
CA GLN A 579 19.41 2.13 -49.77
C GLN A 579 18.38 1.09 -49.30
N LEU A 580 18.81 0.00 -48.66
CA LEU A 580 17.93 -1.05 -48.17
C LEU A 580 17.51 -0.79 -46.73
N GLU A 581 16.20 -0.75 -46.48
CA GLU A 581 15.63 -0.54 -45.14
C GLU A 581 15.75 -1.80 -44.25
N ASN A 582 15.65 -3.00 -44.83
CA ASN A 582 15.65 -4.25 -44.06
C ASN A 582 17.09 -4.71 -43.72
N PRO A 583 17.42 -4.95 -42.44
CA PRO A 583 18.77 -5.32 -42.00
C PRO A 583 19.25 -6.65 -42.56
N TYR A 584 18.38 -7.63 -42.75
CA TYR A 584 18.77 -8.94 -43.29
C TYR A 584 19.20 -8.83 -44.76
N LEU A 585 18.55 -7.97 -45.54
CA LEU A 585 18.96 -7.72 -46.93
C LEU A 585 20.30 -6.97 -47.01
N ARG A 586 20.54 -6.01 -46.09
CA ARG A 586 21.85 -5.36 -45.94
C ARG A 586 22.94 -6.35 -45.56
N ALA A 587 22.66 -7.25 -44.62
CA ALA A 587 23.58 -8.30 -44.19
C ALA A 587 23.90 -9.28 -45.34
N MET A 588 22.94 -9.59 -46.20
CA MET A 588 23.17 -10.40 -47.41
C MET A 588 24.16 -9.71 -48.36
N PHE A 589 24.00 -8.41 -48.63
CA PHE A 589 24.96 -7.67 -49.47
C PHE A 589 26.33 -7.52 -48.82
N ALA A 590 26.38 -7.29 -47.51
CA ALA A 590 27.64 -7.28 -46.75
C ALA A 590 28.37 -8.62 -46.87
N PHE A 591 27.66 -9.74 -46.75
CA PHE A 591 28.23 -11.08 -46.85
C PHE A 591 28.77 -11.40 -48.26
N LEU A 592 28.09 -10.93 -49.32
CA LEU A 592 28.50 -11.13 -50.71
C LEU A 592 29.63 -10.19 -51.16
N ALA A 593 29.69 -8.98 -50.58
CA ALA A 593 30.72 -7.99 -50.86
C ALA A 593 31.98 -8.13 -49.99
N CYS A 594 31.94 -9.02 -48.99
CA CYS A 594 33.06 -9.31 -48.09
C CYS A 594 34.31 -9.81 -48.83
N GLU A 595 35.45 -9.18 -48.54
CA GLU A 595 36.79 -9.59 -48.99
C GLU A 595 37.53 -10.31 -47.84
N GLU A 596 38.27 -11.38 -48.17
CA GLU A 596 39.19 -12.09 -47.25
C GLU A 596 38.62 -12.50 -45.88
N ASP A 597 37.37 -13.01 -45.83
CA ASP A 597 36.71 -13.47 -44.60
C ASP A 597 36.56 -12.37 -43.51
N ASN A 598 36.53 -11.09 -43.91
CA ASN A 598 36.23 -9.97 -43.01
C ASN A 598 34.71 -9.78 -42.84
N TYR A 599 34.16 -10.38 -41.78
CA TYR A 599 32.72 -10.41 -41.53
C TYR A 599 32.18 -9.26 -40.64
N GLU A 600 32.98 -8.26 -40.31
CA GLU A 600 32.61 -7.18 -39.37
C GLU A 600 31.34 -6.43 -39.78
N ASP A 601 31.11 -6.24 -41.08
CA ASP A 601 29.92 -5.58 -41.61
C ASP A 601 28.60 -6.34 -41.34
N VAL A 602 28.66 -7.67 -41.25
CA VAL A 602 27.51 -8.53 -40.92
C VAL A 602 27.33 -8.60 -39.41
N LEU A 603 28.44 -8.69 -38.67
CA LEU A 603 28.46 -8.85 -37.22
C LEU A 603 28.07 -7.59 -36.44
N ASN A 604 28.30 -6.40 -37.01
CA ASN A 604 28.00 -5.11 -36.40
C ASN A 604 26.71 -4.46 -36.96
N GLU A 605 25.89 -5.20 -37.70
CA GLU A 605 24.60 -4.69 -38.19
C GLU A 605 23.61 -4.52 -37.02
N GLU A 606 23.42 -3.28 -36.56
CA GLU A 606 22.74 -2.94 -35.29
C GLU A 606 21.29 -3.43 -35.18
N VAL A 607 20.53 -3.40 -36.29
CA VAL A 607 19.10 -3.75 -36.32
C VAL A 607 18.87 -5.25 -36.56
N MET A 608 19.93 -6.03 -36.84
CA MET A 608 19.82 -7.48 -36.99
C MET A 608 19.73 -8.15 -35.61
N SER A 609 18.90 -9.20 -35.50
CA SER A 609 18.72 -9.92 -34.24
C SER A 609 20.05 -10.40 -33.68
N VAL A 610 20.21 -10.29 -32.37
CA VAL A 610 21.44 -10.70 -31.67
C VAL A 610 21.67 -12.20 -31.88
N GLU A 611 20.61 -13.01 -31.86
CA GLU A 611 20.68 -14.45 -32.05
C GLU A 611 21.22 -14.83 -33.44
N ASP A 612 20.80 -14.12 -34.49
CA ASP A 612 21.27 -14.38 -35.87
C ASP A 612 22.71 -13.89 -36.07
N ARG A 613 23.11 -12.77 -35.46
CA ARG A 613 24.51 -12.31 -35.44
C ARG A 613 25.43 -13.33 -34.77
N ILE A 614 25.01 -13.86 -33.62
CA ILE A 614 25.76 -14.89 -32.91
C ILE A 614 25.80 -16.19 -33.73
N ALA A 615 24.69 -16.61 -34.32
CA ALA A 615 24.65 -17.82 -35.13
C ALA A 615 25.57 -17.71 -36.35
N PHE A 616 25.60 -16.55 -37.01
CA PHE A 616 26.54 -16.27 -38.09
C PHE A 616 28.00 -16.35 -37.61
N ALA A 617 28.31 -15.72 -36.46
CA ALA A 617 29.64 -15.77 -35.84
C ALA A 617 30.08 -17.21 -35.52
N LEU A 618 29.17 -18.04 -35.01
CA LEU A 618 29.40 -19.45 -34.69
C LEU A 618 29.73 -20.30 -35.92
N ILE A 619 29.31 -19.89 -37.13
CA ILE A 619 29.63 -20.62 -38.37
C ILE A 619 30.98 -20.18 -38.93
N TYR A 620 31.23 -18.86 -38.99
CA TYR A 620 32.31 -18.29 -39.80
C TYR A 620 33.56 -17.84 -39.03
N LEU A 621 33.47 -17.56 -37.72
CA LEU A 621 34.61 -17.05 -36.97
C LEU A 621 35.49 -18.18 -36.39
N PRO A 622 36.83 -18.08 -36.51
CA PRO A 622 37.76 -18.91 -35.76
C PRO A 622 37.61 -18.71 -34.24
N ASP A 623 38.00 -19.71 -33.44
CA ASP A 623 37.78 -19.75 -31.98
C ASP A 623 38.29 -18.50 -31.25
N ALA A 624 39.47 -17.99 -31.60
CA ALA A 624 40.05 -16.79 -30.98
C ALA A 624 39.23 -15.52 -31.28
N LYS A 625 38.86 -15.29 -32.55
CA LYS A 625 38.04 -14.14 -32.96
C LYS A 625 36.62 -14.23 -32.41
N LEU A 626 36.07 -15.45 -32.37
CA LEU A 626 34.76 -15.72 -31.80
C LEU A 626 34.72 -15.35 -30.31
N LYS A 627 35.72 -15.76 -29.52
CA LYS A 627 35.80 -15.41 -28.10
C LYS A 627 35.81 -13.89 -27.90
N THR A 628 36.67 -13.18 -28.62
CA THR A 628 36.74 -11.71 -28.53
C THR A 628 35.41 -11.05 -28.88
N TYR A 629 34.76 -11.49 -29.96
CA TYR A 629 33.47 -10.96 -30.39
C TYR A 629 32.37 -11.20 -29.35
N LEU A 630 32.20 -12.44 -28.89
CA LEU A 630 31.14 -12.80 -27.93
C LEU A 630 31.33 -12.12 -26.57
N CYS A 631 32.58 -12.01 -26.09
CA CYS A 631 32.86 -11.28 -24.85
C CYS A 631 32.54 -9.78 -25.00
N LYS A 632 32.96 -9.15 -26.10
CA LYS A 632 32.66 -7.74 -26.37
C LYS A 632 31.15 -7.48 -26.44
N LEU A 633 30.43 -8.30 -27.19
CA LEU A 633 28.98 -8.19 -27.35
C LEU A 633 28.25 -8.45 -26.02
N SER A 634 28.69 -9.45 -25.25
CA SER A 634 28.12 -9.71 -23.92
C SER A 634 28.30 -8.54 -22.97
N ASP A 635 29.47 -7.90 -22.94
CA ASP A 635 29.72 -6.78 -22.05
C ASP A 635 28.94 -5.53 -22.48
N GLU A 636 28.75 -5.31 -23.78
CA GLU A 636 27.91 -4.24 -24.32
C GLU A 636 26.43 -4.43 -23.92
N LEU A 637 25.86 -5.61 -24.17
CA LEU A 637 24.46 -5.90 -23.85
C LEU A 637 24.20 -5.92 -22.34
N THR A 638 25.17 -6.40 -21.55
CA THR A 638 25.08 -6.36 -20.08
C THR A 638 25.04 -4.93 -19.57
N LYS A 639 25.87 -4.03 -20.10
CA LYS A 639 25.89 -2.62 -19.71
C LYS A 639 24.64 -1.88 -20.13
N THR A 640 24.09 -2.16 -21.31
CA THR A 640 22.85 -1.53 -21.76
C THR A 640 21.63 -2.09 -21.04
N GLY A 641 21.70 -3.31 -20.47
CA GLY A 641 20.56 -4.01 -19.88
C GLY A 641 19.62 -4.57 -20.94
N ASP A 642 20.15 -5.00 -22.08
CA ASP A 642 19.37 -5.57 -23.18
C ASP A 642 19.16 -7.09 -23.03
N LEU A 643 17.90 -7.50 -22.90
CA LEU A 643 17.53 -8.89 -22.58
C LEU A 643 17.93 -9.89 -23.67
N ASP A 644 18.15 -9.45 -24.91
CA ASP A 644 18.67 -10.32 -25.97
C ASP A 644 20.07 -10.88 -25.62
N GLY A 645 20.82 -10.20 -24.74
CA GLY A 645 22.09 -10.68 -24.21
C GLY A 645 21.98 -11.95 -23.35
N ILE A 646 20.78 -12.34 -22.92
CA ILE A 646 20.58 -13.53 -22.08
C ILE A 646 20.98 -14.82 -22.79
N VAL A 647 20.94 -14.84 -24.13
CA VAL A 647 21.38 -15.99 -24.93
C VAL A 647 22.88 -16.24 -24.75
N LEU A 648 23.68 -15.18 -24.52
CA LEU A 648 25.13 -15.27 -24.31
C LEU A 648 25.47 -15.63 -22.87
N THR A 649 24.91 -14.86 -21.92
CA THR A 649 25.27 -14.94 -20.50
C THR A 649 24.57 -16.10 -19.79
N GLY A 650 23.36 -16.44 -20.21
CA GLY A 650 22.46 -17.32 -19.46
C GLY A 650 22.15 -16.76 -18.06
N LEU A 651 21.69 -17.62 -17.15
CA LEU A 651 21.54 -17.28 -15.72
C LEU A 651 22.41 -18.15 -14.82
N LEU A 652 23.36 -18.90 -15.37
CA LEU A 652 24.24 -19.75 -14.55
C LEU A 652 25.28 -18.94 -13.77
N HIS A 653 25.73 -17.82 -14.34
CA HIS A 653 26.81 -16.97 -13.82
C HIS A 653 26.32 -15.57 -13.46
N ASN A 654 27.13 -14.86 -12.66
CA ASN A 654 26.80 -13.52 -12.18
C ASN A 654 26.51 -12.50 -13.31
N LYS A 655 27.17 -12.61 -14.48
CA LYS A 655 26.92 -11.72 -15.63
C LYS A 655 25.46 -11.73 -16.09
N GLY A 656 24.78 -12.88 -16.00
CA GLY A 656 23.36 -13.01 -16.33
C GLY A 656 22.45 -12.28 -15.33
N ILE A 657 22.80 -12.35 -14.05
CA ILE A 657 22.09 -11.65 -12.97
C ILE A 657 22.35 -10.14 -13.08
N GLU A 658 23.56 -9.72 -13.41
CA GLU A 658 23.91 -8.32 -13.68
C GLU A 658 23.13 -7.75 -14.87
N LEU A 659 22.99 -8.52 -15.96
CA LEU A 659 22.16 -8.14 -17.10
C LEU A 659 20.70 -7.89 -16.68
N LEU A 660 20.10 -8.82 -15.92
CA LEU A 660 18.73 -8.65 -15.40
C LEU A 660 18.64 -7.47 -14.42
N GLY A 661 19.66 -7.25 -13.59
CA GLY A 661 19.73 -6.11 -12.67
C GLY A 661 19.70 -4.78 -13.42
N ASN A 662 20.59 -4.60 -14.40
CA ASN A 662 20.64 -3.38 -15.22
C ASN A 662 19.33 -3.18 -16.01
N PHE A 663 18.69 -4.27 -16.45
CA PHE A 663 17.36 -4.21 -17.06
C PHE A 663 16.30 -3.70 -16.07
N VAL A 664 16.25 -4.24 -14.85
CA VAL A 664 15.31 -3.81 -13.80
C VAL A 664 15.59 -2.36 -13.38
N ASP A 665 16.85 -1.95 -13.25
CA ASP A 665 17.21 -0.58 -12.89
C ASP A 665 16.78 0.43 -13.96
N ARG A 666 16.82 0.03 -15.24
CA ARG A 666 16.40 0.86 -16.38
C ARG A 666 14.88 0.91 -16.57
N THR A 667 14.18 -0.19 -16.31
CA THR A 667 12.76 -0.36 -16.71
C THR A 667 11.78 -0.47 -15.53
N ALA A 668 12.27 -0.72 -14.32
CA ALA A 668 11.52 -1.11 -13.13
C ALA A 668 10.62 -2.37 -13.32
N ASP A 669 10.84 -3.16 -14.37
CA ASP A 669 10.09 -4.38 -14.66
C ASP A 669 10.60 -5.59 -13.84
N VAL A 670 10.27 -5.58 -12.55
CA VAL A 670 10.61 -6.67 -11.62
C VAL A 670 9.86 -7.98 -11.96
N GLN A 671 8.69 -7.88 -12.61
CA GLN A 671 7.90 -9.04 -13.02
C GLN A 671 8.70 -9.92 -13.97
N THR A 672 9.30 -9.34 -15.02
CA THR A 672 10.07 -10.09 -16.01
C THR A 672 11.29 -10.76 -15.38
N ALA A 673 12.03 -10.07 -14.50
CA ALA A 673 13.18 -10.64 -13.82
C ALA A 673 12.80 -11.84 -12.92
N ALA A 674 11.75 -11.70 -12.11
CA ALA A 674 11.26 -12.76 -11.23
C ALA A 674 10.79 -14.01 -12.02
N ILE A 675 10.07 -13.79 -13.13
CA ILE A 675 9.60 -14.87 -14.02
C ILE A 675 10.79 -15.56 -14.71
N ALA A 676 11.73 -14.79 -15.26
CA ALA A 676 12.90 -15.32 -15.96
C ALA A 676 13.69 -16.30 -15.07
N VAL A 677 13.98 -15.88 -13.83
CA VAL A 677 14.65 -16.72 -12.84
C VAL A 677 13.88 -18.00 -12.58
N ILE A 678 12.56 -17.92 -12.39
CA ILE A 678 11.77 -19.10 -12.03
C ILE A 678 11.69 -20.11 -13.18
N PHE A 679 11.51 -19.63 -14.41
CA PHE A 679 11.44 -20.47 -15.59
C PHE A 679 12.80 -21.07 -15.98
N SER A 680 13.89 -20.50 -15.49
CA SER A 680 15.25 -21.02 -15.68
C SER A 680 15.50 -22.36 -14.98
N LYS A 681 14.66 -22.75 -13.99
CA LYS A 681 14.75 -24.01 -13.24
C LYS A 681 16.09 -24.27 -12.50
N SER A 682 16.92 -23.24 -12.30
CA SER A 682 18.17 -23.36 -11.56
C SER A 682 17.99 -23.00 -10.08
N SER A 683 18.19 -23.97 -9.18
CA SER A 683 18.09 -23.74 -7.72
C SER A 683 19.23 -22.87 -7.18
N ASN A 684 20.39 -22.87 -7.84
CA ASN A 684 21.58 -22.13 -7.42
C ASN A 684 21.36 -20.61 -7.44
N LEU A 685 20.42 -20.14 -8.26
CA LEU A 685 20.06 -18.73 -8.37
C LEU A 685 19.44 -18.15 -7.09
N LEU A 686 18.80 -18.98 -6.27
CA LEU A 686 18.15 -18.55 -5.03
C LEU A 686 19.15 -18.17 -3.93
N ASN A 687 20.45 -18.42 -4.14
CA ASN A 687 21.49 -18.00 -3.22
C ASN A 687 21.86 -16.50 -3.38
N ASP A 688 21.51 -15.87 -4.50
CA ASP A 688 21.78 -14.44 -4.71
C ASP A 688 20.66 -13.60 -4.06
N ILE A 689 21.08 -12.63 -3.26
CA ILE A 689 20.18 -11.74 -2.50
C ILE A 689 19.27 -10.94 -3.45
N ARG A 690 19.82 -10.43 -4.57
CA ARG A 690 19.07 -9.62 -5.54
C ARG A 690 17.93 -10.42 -6.15
N VAL A 691 18.19 -11.69 -6.46
CA VAL A 691 17.19 -12.61 -7.02
C VAL A 691 16.05 -12.85 -6.02
N THR A 692 16.39 -13.07 -4.74
CA THR A 692 15.37 -13.22 -3.70
C THR A 692 14.56 -11.95 -3.49
N GLU A 693 15.19 -10.79 -3.55
CA GLU A 693 14.52 -9.48 -3.47
C GLU A 693 13.56 -9.25 -4.63
N TRP A 694 13.96 -9.52 -5.88
CA TRP A 694 13.05 -9.38 -7.04
C TRP A 694 11.82 -10.27 -6.92
N ILE A 695 12.02 -11.51 -6.47
CA ILE A 695 10.92 -12.43 -6.21
C ILE A 695 10.02 -11.85 -5.12
N ASP A 696 10.55 -11.49 -3.96
CA ASP A 696 9.75 -11.03 -2.82
C ASP A 696 9.04 -9.69 -3.09
N VAL A 697 9.67 -8.76 -3.80
CA VAL A 697 9.04 -7.52 -4.25
C VAL A 697 7.89 -7.80 -5.21
N TYR A 698 8.08 -8.71 -6.18
CA TYR A 698 7.00 -9.08 -7.09
C TYR A 698 5.83 -9.76 -6.36
N ARG A 699 6.13 -10.58 -5.36
CA ARG A 699 5.15 -11.23 -4.48
C ARG A 699 4.33 -10.20 -3.70
N ASP A 700 5.00 -9.26 -3.05
CA ASP A 700 4.35 -8.18 -2.28
C ASP A 700 3.50 -7.28 -3.20
N LEU A 701 3.97 -7.02 -4.42
CA LEU A 701 3.23 -6.25 -5.41
C LEU A 701 1.95 -6.96 -5.88
N LEU A 702 1.99 -8.28 -6.09
CA LEU A 702 0.78 -9.08 -6.36
C LEU A 702 -0.21 -9.04 -5.19
N ASP A 703 0.29 -9.09 -3.96
CA ASP A 703 -0.51 -9.02 -2.75
C ASP A 703 -1.18 -7.64 -2.60
N ARG A 704 -0.43 -6.55 -2.79
CA ARG A 704 -0.97 -5.18 -2.81
C ARG A 704 -2.04 -4.97 -3.89
N TRP A 705 -1.85 -5.59 -5.05
CA TRP A 705 -2.82 -5.54 -6.16
C TRP A 705 -3.98 -6.54 -6.00
N ARG A 706 -4.02 -7.31 -4.91
CA ARG A 706 -5.06 -8.31 -4.60
C ARG A 706 -5.17 -9.44 -5.63
N PHE A 707 -4.08 -9.74 -6.34
CA PHE A 707 -3.99 -10.85 -7.29
C PHE A 707 -3.63 -12.17 -6.59
N TRP A 708 -4.39 -12.53 -5.55
CA TRP A 708 -4.10 -13.66 -4.65
C TRP A 708 -4.05 -15.01 -5.39
N PHE A 709 -4.90 -15.20 -6.40
CA PHE A 709 -4.94 -16.44 -7.18
C PHE A 709 -3.71 -16.59 -8.08
N GLN A 710 -3.32 -15.51 -8.76
CA GLN A 710 -2.14 -15.45 -9.62
C GLN A 710 -0.87 -15.60 -8.77
N ARG A 711 -0.84 -14.96 -7.60
CA ARG A 711 0.20 -15.12 -6.59
C ARG A 711 0.40 -16.58 -6.19
N ALA A 712 -0.69 -17.29 -5.88
CA ALA A 712 -0.64 -18.71 -5.54
C ALA A 712 -0.16 -19.57 -6.72
N GLN A 713 -0.58 -19.26 -7.94
CA GLN A 713 -0.08 -19.95 -9.14
C GLN A 713 1.42 -19.75 -9.33
N PHE A 714 1.90 -18.51 -9.21
CA PHE A 714 3.32 -18.18 -9.27
C PHE A 714 4.14 -18.94 -8.22
N ASP A 715 3.65 -19.03 -6.98
CA ASP A 715 4.29 -19.84 -5.93
C ASP A 715 4.35 -21.33 -6.26
N ASN A 716 3.29 -21.89 -6.85
CA ASN A 716 3.29 -23.29 -7.26
C ASN A 716 4.40 -23.58 -8.29
N ILE A 717 4.66 -22.64 -9.20
CA ILE A 717 5.77 -22.76 -10.16
C ILE A 717 7.11 -22.62 -9.44
N ARG A 718 7.26 -21.62 -8.56
CA ARG A 718 8.47 -21.42 -7.75
C ARG A 718 8.81 -22.65 -6.90
N GLN A 719 7.81 -23.35 -6.38
CA GLN A 719 8.01 -24.57 -5.59
C GLN A 719 8.69 -25.70 -6.39
N THR A 720 8.69 -25.64 -7.73
CA THR A 720 9.46 -26.59 -8.55
C THR A 720 10.98 -26.40 -8.43
N LEU A 721 11.44 -25.22 -8.00
CA LEU A 721 12.85 -24.90 -7.73
C LEU A 721 13.27 -25.25 -6.31
N ILE A 722 12.40 -24.92 -5.36
CA ILE A 722 12.61 -25.12 -3.93
C ILE A 722 12.15 -26.55 -3.62
N GLN A 723 13.04 -27.53 -3.78
CA GLN A 723 12.76 -28.92 -3.42
C GLN A 723 12.52 -29.13 -1.90
N GLU A 724 12.49 -28.08 -1.09
CA GLU A 724 12.04 -28.13 0.29
C GLU A 724 10.51 -28.19 0.35
N ARG A 725 9.99 -29.32 0.85
CA ARG A 725 8.56 -29.43 1.14
C ARG A 725 8.19 -28.46 2.25
N VAL A 726 7.35 -27.48 1.95
CA VAL A 726 6.76 -26.59 2.96
C VAL A 726 6.11 -27.48 4.04
N PRO A 727 6.52 -27.34 5.32
CA PRO A 727 5.93 -28.12 6.39
C PRO A 727 4.43 -27.78 6.48
N PRO A 728 3.55 -28.79 6.58
CA PRO A 728 2.12 -28.53 6.68
C PRO A 728 1.83 -27.73 7.95
N GLN A 729 1.22 -26.56 7.80
CA GLN A 729 0.90 -25.66 8.92
C GLN A 729 -0.35 -26.11 9.71
N VAL A 730 -1.14 -27.03 9.15
CA VAL A 730 -2.35 -27.57 9.77
C VAL A 730 -2.27 -29.08 9.79
N HIS A 731 -2.57 -29.68 10.95
CA HIS A 731 -2.58 -31.12 11.15
C HIS A 731 -3.93 -31.58 11.68
N VAL A 732 -4.41 -32.74 11.21
CA VAL A 732 -5.59 -33.39 11.78
C VAL A 732 -5.15 -34.19 13.01
N ALA A 733 -5.73 -33.90 14.17
CA ALA A 733 -5.41 -34.57 15.43
C ALA A 733 -6.51 -35.55 15.88
N CYS A 734 -6.13 -36.62 16.58
CA CYS A 734 -7.08 -37.56 17.16
C CYS A 734 -7.75 -36.96 18.39
N ASN A 735 -9.09 -36.87 18.39
CA ASN A 735 -9.86 -36.40 19.55
C ASN A 735 -9.65 -37.23 20.82
N PHE A 736 -9.13 -38.46 20.72
CA PHE A 736 -8.90 -39.31 21.90
C PHE A 736 -7.50 -39.15 22.51
N CYS A 737 -6.45 -38.95 21.71
CA CYS A 737 -5.07 -38.91 22.21
C CYS A 737 -4.30 -37.63 21.84
N GLY A 738 -4.93 -36.69 21.14
CA GLY A 738 -4.34 -35.42 20.71
C GLY A 738 -3.23 -35.52 19.65
N LYS A 739 -2.77 -36.74 19.31
CA LYS A 739 -1.69 -36.96 18.34
C LYS A 739 -2.20 -36.84 16.91
N SER A 740 -1.33 -36.33 16.02
CA SER A 740 -1.62 -36.19 14.58
C SER A 740 -1.99 -37.54 13.94
N ILE A 741 -3.08 -37.55 13.17
CA ILE A 741 -3.55 -38.67 12.36
C ILE A 741 -2.99 -38.57 10.93
N SER A 742 -2.56 -37.38 10.52
CA SER A 742 -1.95 -37.17 9.21
C SER A 742 -0.71 -38.05 9.08
N PRO A 743 -0.53 -38.78 7.97
CA PRO A 743 0.65 -39.58 7.74
C PRO A 743 1.85 -38.65 7.57
N ASN A 744 2.56 -38.37 8.65
CA ASN A 744 3.92 -37.88 8.56
C ASN A 744 4.72 -38.98 7.85
N LEU A 745 5.19 -38.71 6.63
CA LEU A 745 6.02 -39.61 5.85
C LEU A 745 7.24 -40.12 6.65
N SER A 746 7.68 -39.34 7.64
CA SER A 746 8.76 -39.65 8.59
C SER A 746 8.43 -40.81 9.55
N VAL A 747 7.16 -41.09 9.86
CA VAL A 747 6.75 -42.25 10.70
C VAL A 747 6.65 -43.53 9.87
N MET A 748 6.26 -43.44 8.59
CA MET A 748 6.29 -44.61 7.68
C MET A 748 7.72 -45.08 7.40
N ASN A 749 8.71 -44.17 7.33
CA ASN A 749 10.11 -44.59 7.20
C ASN A 749 10.64 -45.35 8.43
N ARG A 750 10.17 -45.07 9.65
CA ARG A 750 10.62 -45.81 10.85
C ARG A 750 9.92 -47.17 11.02
N LEU A 751 8.70 -47.34 10.52
CA LEU A 751 7.98 -48.62 10.56
C LEU A 751 8.31 -49.53 9.37
N SER A 752 8.70 -48.97 8.22
CA SER A 752 9.12 -49.72 7.02
C SER A 752 10.35 -50.60 7.28
N ILE A 753 11.29 -50.13 8.12
CA ILE A 753 12.55 -50.84 8.38
C ILE A 753 12.37 -52.06 9.31
N LYS A 754 11.29 -52.14 10.12
CA LYS A 754 11.06 -53.27 11.04
C LYS A 754 10.06 -54.33 10.54
N ILE A 755 9.41 -54.12 9.39
CA ILE A 755 8.40 -55.07 8.85
C ILE A 755 8.89 -55.80 7.59
N GLN A 756 10.03 -55.38 7.00
CA GLN A 756 10.59 -56.04 5.81
C GLN A 756 11.16 -57.44 6.06
N THR A 757 11.28 -57.92 7.30
CA THR A 757 11.88 -59.23 7.59
C THR A 757 10.89 -60.39 7.78
N VAL A 758 9.56 -60.18 7.69
CA VAL A 758 8.60 -61.28 8.00
C VAL A 758 7.55 -61.57 6.93
N PHE A 759 7.38 -60.74 5.89
CA PHE A 759 6.38 -61.02 4.84
C PHE A 759 6.93 -60.84 3.42
N SER A 760 7.86 -61.72 3.04
CA SER A 760 8.10 -62.08 1.65
C SER A 760 7.09 -63.16 1.22
N SER A 761 5.87 -62.77 0.86
CA SER A 761 5.04 -63.58 -0.03
C SER A 761 4.09 -62.70 -0.84
N ARG A 762 3.92 -63.10 -2.10
CA ARG A 762 3.35 -62.38 -3.24
C ARG A 762 1.90 -61.92 -3.00
N GLY A 763 1.60 -60.65 -3.29
CA GLY A 763 0.23 -60.11 -3.39
C GLY A 763 0.23 -58.61 -3.74
N PRO A 764 -0.83 -58.08 -4.39
CA PRO A 764 -0.89 -56.68 -4.81
C PRO A 764 -0.86 -55.74 -3.60
N THR A 765 -0.17 -54.62 -3.73
CA THR A 765 0.12 -53.64 -2.69
C THR A 765 -1.16 -52.98 -2.15
N VAL A 766 -1.81 -53.61 -1.18
CA VAL A 766 -2.90 -52.98 -0.42
C VAL A 766 -2.30 -51.87 0.43
N ARG A 767 -2.52 -50.60 0.02
CA ARG A 767 -2.22 -49.43 0.87
C ARG A 767 -2.90 -49.64 2.24
N PRO A 768 -2.19 -49.47 3.38
CA PRO A 768 -2.78 -49.67 4.68
C PRO A 768 -3.90 -48.64 4.90
N LYS A 769 -5.15 -49.12 5.01
CA LYS A 769 -6.32 -48.28 5.27
C LYS A 769 -6.24 -47.76 6.71
N ILE A 770 -6.11 -46.44 6.88
CA ILE A 770 -6.09 -45.77 8.18
C ILE A 770 -7.55 -45.67 8.67
N THR A 771 -8.14 -46.77 9.15
CA THR A 771 -9.51 -46.80 9.73
C THR A 771 -9.51 -46.52 11.24
N CYS A 772 -8.32 -46.48 11.84
CA CYS A 772 -8.09 -46.19 13.26
C CYS A 772 -6.90 -45.23 13.43
N CYS A 773 -6.83 -44.56 14.58
CA CYS A 773 -5.71 -43.69 14.91
C CYS A 773 -4.41 -44.50 14.99
N PRO A 774 -3.33 -44.11 14.30
CA PRO A 774 -2.07 -44.85 14.31
C PRO A 774 -1.39 -44.88 15.69
N SER A 775 -1.68 -43.90 16.55
CA SER A 775 -1.09 -43.80 17.89
C SER A 775 -1.87 -44.54 18.98
N CYS A 776 -3.21 -44.47 18.99
CA CYS A 776 -4.03 -45.06 20.06
C CYS A 776 -4.96 -46.19 19.59
N ARG A 777 -4.96 -46.51 18.29
CA ARG A 777 -5.78 -47.54 17.64
C ARG A 777 -7.30 -47.41 17.80
N LYS A 778 -7.81 -46.33 18.41
CA LYS A 778 -9.25 -46.03 18.43
C LYS A 778 -9.75 -45.71 17.03
N ALA A 779 -10.97 -46.15 16.72
CA ALA A 779 -11.56 -46.00 15.39
C ALA A 779 -11.77 -44.53 15.02
N LEU A 780 -11.61 -44.20 13.73
CA LEU A 780 -11.81 -42.84 13.22
C LEU A 780 -13.30 -42.53 13.02
N PRO A 781 -13.70 -41.24 12.86
CA PRO A 781 -15.08 -40.88 12.59
C PRO A 781 -15.67 -41.64 11.40
N ARG A 782 -16.96 -41.98 11.49
CA ARG A 782 -17.73 -42.64 10.43
C ARG A 782 -18.52 -41.62 9.64
N CYS A 783 -18.76 -41.91 8.37
CA CYS A 783 -19.75 -41.19 7.60
C CYS A 783 -21.15 -41.46 8.19
N ALA A 784 -21.90 -40.41 8.48
CA ALA A 784 -23.25 -40.53 9.02
C ALA A 784 -24.24 -41.25 8.08
N VAL A 785 -23.95 -41.31 6.78
CA VAL A 785 -24.80 -41.95 5.77
C VAL A 785 -24.35 -43.39 5.49
N CYS A 786 -23.12 -43.59 5.01
CA CYS A 786 -22.66 -44.94 4.65
C CYS A 786 -21.97 -45.72 5.79
N LEU A 787 -21.79 -45.10 6.96
CA LEU A 787 -21.18 -45.70 8.16
C LEU A 787 -19.73 -46.16 8.00
N ALA A 788 -19.11 -45.95 6.83
CA ALA A 788 -17.71 -46.25 6.60
C ALA A 788 -16.82 -45.27 7.37
N HIS A 789 -15.71 -45.80 7.92
CA HIS A 789 -14.71 -44.99 8.60
C HIS A 789 -13.96 -44.09 7.62
N MET A 790 -13.57 -42.90 8.08
CA MET A 790 -12.63 -42.01 7.38
C MET A 790 -11.41 -42.82 6.93
N GLY A 791 -11.04 -42.74 5.64
CA GLY A 791 -9.94 -43.52 5.05
C GLY A 791 -10.35 -44.85 4.39
N THR A 792 -11.63 -45.22 4.43
CA THR A 792 -12.17 -46.36 3.65
C THR A 792 -12.40 -45.91 2.20
N SER A 793 -11.69 -46.49 1.24
CA SER A 793 -11.93 -46.21 -0.18
C SER A 793 -13.34 -46.67 -0.57
N SER A 794 -14.16 -45.72 -1.02
CA SER A 794 -15.45 -45.99 -1.66
C SER A 794 -15.16 -46.44 -3.08
N ALA A 795 -14.95 -47.73 -3.30
CA ALA A 795 -14.50 -48.24 -4.59
C ALA A 795 -15.63 -48.21 -5.64
N ILE A 796 -15.49 -47.35 -6.67
CA ILE A 796 -15.90 -47.65 -8.04
C ILE A 796 -14.75 -47.23 -8.98
N GLY A 797 -14.06 -48.22 -9.56
CA GLY A 797 -13.27 -48.11 -10.80
C GLY A 797 -11.88 -47.45 -10.70
N LEU A 798 -10.83 -48.27 -10.52
CA LEU A 798 -9.44 -47.85 -10.73
C LEU A 798 -8.95 -48.41 -12.07
N GLU A 799 -8.78 -47.55 -13.07
CA GLU A 799 -7.88 -47.78 -14.20
C GLU A 799 -6.61 -46.94 -13.99
N SER A 800 -5.48 -47.61 -14.21
CA SER A 800 -4.13 -47.25 -13.82
C SER A 800 -3.52 -46.24 -14.80
N GLY A 801 -2.82 -45.24 -14.27
CA GLY A 801 -1.93 -44.39 -15.06
C GLY A 801 -1.92 -42.93 -14.64
N SER A 802 -0.74 -42.48 -14.22
CA SER A 802 -0.27 -41.08 -14.18
C SER A 802 -0.79 -40.11 -13.10
N LYS A 803 0.20 -39.44 -12.49
CA LYS A 803 0.15 -38.31 -11.54
C LYS A 803 -0.61 -38.60 -10.25
N ALA A 804 -0.17 -38.00 -9.13
CA ALA A 804 -0.84 -38.17 -7.84
C ALA A 804 -2.27 -37.61 -7.92
N LYS A 805 -3.23 -38.44 -8.36
CA LYS A 805 -4.65 -38.10 -8.39
C LYS A 805 -5.06 -37.81 -6.96
N LEU A 806 -5.30 -36.53 -6.67
CA LEU A 806 -6.01 -36.12 -5.48
C LEU A 806 -7.30 -36.93 -5.41
N VAL A 807 -7.64 -37.41 -4.22
CA VAL A 807 -8.91 -38.10 -3.99
C VAL A 807 -10.04 -37.20 -4.50
N PRO A 808 -11.01 -37.69 -5.30
CA PRO A 808 -12.12 -36.87 -5.79
C PRO A 808 -12.84 -36.19 -4.62
N PHE A 809 -13.27 -34.94 -4.79
CA PHE A 809 -13.92 -34.17 -3.71
C PHE A 809 -15.10 -34.92 -3.06
N GLN A 810 -15.83 -35.73 -3.83
CA GLN A 810 -16.96 -36.52 -3.32
C GLN A 810 -16.57 -37.51 -2.21
N GLU A 811 -15.33 -38.01 -2.23
CA GLU A 811 -14.78 -38.93 -1.25
C GLU A 811 -14.14 -38.20 -0.05
N TRP A 812 -14.06 -36.87 -0.08
CA TRP A 812 -13.51 -36.11 1.04
C TRP A 812 -14.42 -36.21 2.24
N PHE A 813 -13.83 -36.34 3.42
CA PHE A 813 -14.58 -36.33 4.66
C PHE A 813 -14.86 -34.88 5.07
N SER A 814 -16.13 -34.50 5.11
CA SER A 814 -16.60 -33.18 5.54
C SER A 814 -17.43 -33.30 6.81
N TRP A 815 -17.39 -32.30 7.68
CA TRP A 815 -18.15 -32.31 8.93
C TRP A 815 -18.66 -30.92 9.28
N CYS A 816 -19.76 -30.87 10.02
CA CYS A 816 -20.31 -29.64 10.57
C CYS A 816 -19.50 -29.24 11.80
N MET A 817 -19.05 -27.99 11.91
CA MET A 817 -18.31 -27.53 13.10
C MET A 817 -19.19 -27.45 14.35
N THR A 818 -20.51 -27.29 14.18
CA THR A 818 -21.47 -27.16 15.29
C THR A 818 -21.80 -28.51 15.92
N CYS A 819 -22.32 -29.47 15.14
CA CYS A 819 -22.68 -30.78 15.67
C CYS A 819 -21.54 -31.81 15.62
N ARG A 820 -20.44 -31.51 14.93
CA ARG A 820 -19.26 -32.40 14.73
C ARG A 820 -19.58 -33.72 14.02
N HIS A 821 -20.81 -33.90 13.53
CA HIS A 821 -21.17 -34.99 12.64
C HIS A 821 -20.73 -34.68 11.21
N GLY A 822 -20.45 -35.73 10.46
CA GLY A 822 -19.90 -35.61 9.13
C GLY A 822 -19.92 -36.91 8.35
N GLY A 823 -19.31 -36.88 7.18
CA GLY A 823 -19.24 -37.99 6.25
C GLY A 823 -18.63 -37.59 4.93
N HIS A 824 -18.69 -38.50 3.95
CA HIS A 824 -18.21 -38.20 2.61
C HIS A 824 -19.02 -37.05 2.00
N ALA A 825 -18.33 -36.08 1.40
CA ALA A 825 -18.95 -34.88 0.84
C ALA A 825 -20.03 -35.23 -0.20
N GLY A 826 -19.84 -36.29 -0.98
CA GLY A 826 -20.83 -36.82 -1.91
C GLY A 826 -22.13 -37.23 -1.21
N HIS A 827 -22.05 -38.11 -0.21
CA HIS A 827 -23.21 -38.58 0.55
C HIS A 827 -23.90 -37.46 1.32
N LEU A 828 -23.15 -36.53 1.91
CA LEU A 828 -23.74 -35.39 2.61
C LEU A 828 -24.48 -34.47 1.64
N ARG A 829 -23.91 -34.19 0.46
CA ARG A 829 -24.55 -33.37 -0.57
C ARG A 829 -25.83 -34.00 -1.10
N GLU A 830 -25.82 -35.32 -1.32
CA GLU A 830 -27.02 -36.05 -1.72
C GLU A 830 -28.09 -36.01 -0.63
N TRP A 831 -27.72 -36.29 0.63
CA TRP A 831 -28.64 -36.21 1.77
C TRP A 831 -29.29 -34.84 1.89
N PHE A 832 -28.49 -33.76 1.89
CA PHE A 832 -28.98 -32.39 2.03
C PHE A 832 -29.73 -31.86 0.80
N SER A 833 -29.71 -32.57 -0.33
CA SER A 833 -30.57 -32.22 -1.47
C SER A 833 -32.04 -32.59 -1.20
N GLN A 834 -32.28 -33.58 -0.33
CA GLN A 834 -33.61 -34.09 0.02
C GLN A 834 -34.02 -33.77 1.46
N HIS A 835 -33.07 -33.47 2.36
CA HIS A 835 -33.32 -33.31 3.80
C HIS A 835 -32.70 -32.02 4.35
N GLY A 836 -33.43 -31.31 5.24
CA GLY A 836 -32.96 -30.07 5.87
C GLY A 836 -32.16 -30.25 7.18
N GLU A 837 -32.11 -31.47 7.71
CA GLU A 837 -31.54 -31.80 9.02
C GLU A 837 -30.40 -32.82 8.93
N CYS A 838 -29.59 -32.88 9.98
CA CYS A 838 -28.42 -33.75 10.06
C CYS A 838 -28.81 -35.23 9.86
N PRO A 839 -28.04 -36.02 9.08
CA PRO A 839 -28.31 -37.45 8.86
C PRO A 839 -28.17 -38.31 10.12
N VAL A 840 -27.63 -37.79 11.23
CA VAL A 840 -27.50 -38.53 12.48
C VAL A 840 -28.81 -38.47 13.26
N THR A 841 -29.39 -39.64 13.54
CA THR A 841 -30.63 -39.79 14.31
C THR A 841 -30.54 -39.06 15.66
N GLY A 842 -31.55 -38.24 15.95
CA GLY A 842 -31.60 -37.43 17.18
C GLY A 842 -30.83 -36.10 17.12
N CYS A 843 -30.17 -35.78 16.00
CA CYS A 843 -29.50 -34.50 15.80
C CYS A 843 -30.38 -33.53 14.99
N VAL A 844 -30.89 -32.48 15.63
CA VAL A 844 -31.73 -31.44 15.00
C VAL A 844 -30.93 -30.33 14.31
N CYS A 845 -29.64 -30.56 14.02
CA CYS A 845 -28.76 -29.55 13.46
C CYS A 845 -29.04 -29.33 11.97
N LYS A 846 -29.33 -28.09 11.55
CA LYS A 846 -29.52 -27.69 10.15
C LYS A 846 -28.18 -27.40 9.46
N CYS A 847 -27.33 -28.42 9.34
CA CYS A 847 -25.92 -28.27 8.94
C CYS A 847 -25.72 -27.49 7.62
N ALA A 848 -26.57 -27.69 6.61
CA ALA A 848 -26.48 -27.01 5.31
C ALA A 848 -26.77 -25.49 5.36
N SER A 849 -27.53 -25.04 6.36
CA SER A 849 -27.91 -23.62 6.53
C SER A 849 -26.89 -22.81 7.33
N LEU A 850 -25.97 -23.51 8.01
CA LEU A 850 -24.88 -22.90 8.79
C LEU A 850 -23.67 -22.54 7.92
N ASP A 851 -23.64 -22.98 6.66
CA ASP A 851 -22.62 -22.60 5.69
C ASP A 851 -22.81 -21.13 5.27
N SER A 852 -21.80 -20.30 5.52
CA SER A 852 -21.84 -18.84 5.32
C SER A 852 -22.11 -18.43 3.87
N VAL A 853 -21.79 -19.29 2.91
CA VAL A 853 -22.02 -19.06 1.47
C VAL A 853 -23.52 -19.07 1.12
N ASN A 854 -24.33 -19.88 1.81
CA ASN A 854 -25.78 -19.92 1.56
C ASN A 854 -26.52 -18.72 2.17
N ARG A 855 -25.96 -18.05 3.19
CA ARG A 855 -26.53 -16.80 3.72
C ARG A 855 -26.43 -15.63 2.73
N LEU A 856 -25.40 -15.61 1.88
CA LEU A 856 -25.21 -14.56 0.87
C LEU A 856 -26.19 -14.67 -0.31
N LYS A 857 -26.67 -15.88 -0.64
CA LYS A 857 -27.66 -16.09 -1.71
C LYS A 857 -29.12 -15.92 -1.26
N ALA A 858 -29.37 -15.87 0.05
CA ALA A 858 -30.70 -15.80 0.64
C ALA A 858 -31.16 -14.37 1.01
N GLN A 859 -30.44 -13.33 0.59
CA GLN A 859 -30.98 -11.97 0.60
C GLN A 859 -31.86 -11.78 -0.66
N PRO A 860 -33.17 -11.50 -0.52
CA PRO A 860 -33.96 -11.10 -1.67
C PRO A 860 -33.46 -9.73 -2.14
N LEU A 861 -33.09 -9.65 -3.42
CA LEU A 861 -32.89 -8.41 -4.16
C LEU A 861 -34.15 -7.54 -4.00
N ASN A 862 -34.09 -6.53 -3.14
CA ASN A 862 -35.06 -5.45 -3.15
C ASN A 862 -34.97 -4.75 -4.50
N LYS A 863 -35.97 -4.99 -5.34
CA LYS A 863 -36.33 -4.11 -6.46
C LYS A 863 -36.92 -2.82 -5.85
N GLY A 864 -36.19 -1.72 -5.95
CA GLY A 864 -36.73 -0.35 -5.98
C GLY A 864 -36.19 0.27 -7.27
N ILE A 865 -36.97 0.30 -8.35
CA ILE A 865 -37.99 1.30 -8.71
C ILE A 865 -37.32 2.60 -9.15
N ASP A 866 -37.41 2.82 -10.46
CA ASP A 866 -37.20 4.07 -11.19
C ASP A 866 -38.04 5.24 -10.65
N ALA A 867 -37.58 6.46 -10.97
CA ALA A 867 -38.23 7.78 -10.84
C ALA A 867 -38.05 8.52 -9.50
N ILE A 868 -37.11 9.48 -9.43
CA ILE A 868 -37.22 10.91 -9.79
C ILE A 868 -35.80 11.50 -9.86
#